data_AF-A0A1E9ZCM4-F1
#
_entry.id   AF-A0A1E9ZCM4-F1
#
_cell.length_a   1.000
_cell.length_b   1.000
_cell.length_c   1.000
_cell.angle_alpha   90.00
_cell.angle_beta   90.00
_cell.angle_gamma   90.00
#
_symmetry.space_group_name_H-M   'P 1'
#
loop_
_entity.id
_entity.type
_entity.pdbx_description
1 polymer ?
#
loop_
_entity_poly.entity_id
_entity_poly.type
_entity_poly.pdbx_seq_one_letter_code
_entity_poly.pdbx_strand_id
1 'polypeptide(L)'
;MRHNLTEPGHPSSLTVYYGRSIEAANPEWVGKLLAVANRELSDGTVEFKIDSVNNTRKKLVLKAVPTAEQQAINETEAEKSERLFTEDVQKALGDTATVDFERNEDGTITQVTVHHTKSMEISMRPSLRVNTSSWLLTRLPGAFRCNWDLPNDTLTFSRRKEMPTIVTLPPHAQPLRQRADKMASYEAYSKFKIMLGLTEEGEWATWHPKSDPHLLIVGGTGSGKTISLHNIIQQITQAGYRVWLCDGKQFELMGYESWPNVELIADTVPSQIRAIKLLHDIMHERNDKRRVRAAKNGGKRYRVIDYDPIFFIGDELAQLKANIADFYNSHKVKGMPAKSEVDKWLGSIARLSRSSMIHMVSGLQQGNAEIMGGETRENYGARLTLGQISKESSMMMWSDASVGCAVPPVKGRALAFHNGRPTMIQTVFAPNPDPEHPDYDADKLKQVMPKHQLYTMKYVKELEEKTQVYNEKTDEFEEALTPWDDYLEAPILAEDDEPIDVEFIRTEALEIELKHLEAQAQEKNDAEPDTLTMPVVTPEVVMEPDVSHQNPGGNAFDETIWEEEHHGVAEALQESDLVEIDGEWVVVTSLLKNPFGSGGESILGYRTIYGESGSLTMSPNQPLNIRRARSEEEIEARTREEE
;
A
#
# COMPACT_ATOMS: atom_id res chain seq x y z
N MET A 1 54.72 43.01 -14.73
CA MET A 1 53.60 42.07 -14.59
C MET A 1 52.48 42.52 -15.52
N ARG A 2 51.64 41.61 -16.01
CA ARG A 2 50.37 41.99 -16.66
C ARG A 2 49.23 41.53 -15.76
N HIS A 3 48.23 42.38 -15.56
CA HIS A 3 47.06 42.08 -14.75
C HIS A 3 45.78 42.30 -15.57
N ASN A 4 44.76 41.49 -15.30
CA ASN A 4 43.39 41.74 -15.75
C ASN A 4 42.56 42.11 -14.52
N LEU A 5 41.91 43.27 -14.53
CA LEU A 5 41.06 43.72 -13.43
C LEU A 5 39.65 43.14 -13.58
N THR A 6 39.00 42.83 -12.47
CA THR A 6 37.53 42.75 -12.37
C THR A 6 37.01 43.99 -11.66
N GLU A 7 35.79 44.45 -11.94
CA GLU A 7 35.12 45.40 -11.05
C GLU A 7 34.81 44.67 -9.72
N PRO A 8 35.09 45.22 -8.53
CA PRO A 8 35.78 46.46 -8.19
C PRO A 8 37.26 46.21 -7.81
N GLY A 9 38.21 46.87 -8.50
CA GLY A 9 39.55 47.19 -7.97
C GLY A 9 40.64 46.10 -7.91
N HIS A 10 40.34 44.80 -7.96
CA HIS A 10 41.37 43.75 -7.76
C HIS A 10 41.79 43.03 -9.06
N PRO A 11 43.08 42.64 -9.19
CA PRO A 11 43.54 41.88 -10.35
C PRO A 11 43.10 40.40 -10.27
N SER A 12 42.14 40.01 -11.10
CA SER A 12 41.63 38.63 -11.25
C SER A 12 42.72 37.59 -11.57
N SER A 13 43.75 38.02 -12.29
CA SER A 13 44.91 37.21 -12.60
C SER A 13 46.15 38.08 -12.75
N LEU A 14 47.28 37.55 -12.31
CA LEU A 14 48.57 38.21 -12.34
C LEU A 14 49.55 37.33 -13.10
N THR A 15 49.97 37.82 -14.27
CA THR A 15 51.01 37.18 -15.06
C THR A 15 52.37 37.77 -14.71
N VAL A 16 53.25 36.92 -14.17
CA VAL A 16 54.64 37.22 -13.84
C VAL A 16 55.55 36.62 -14.91
N TYR A 17 56.32 37.47 -15.57
CA TYR A 17 57.43 37.04 -16.42
C TYR A 17 58.72 37.10 -15.61
N TYR A 18 59.49 36.02 -15.61
CA TYR A 18 60.69 35.89 -14.78
C TYR A 18 61.97 35.69 -15.62
N GLY A 19 63.11 36.08 -15.04
CA GLY A 19 64.41 36.04 -15.71
C GLY A 19 64.91 34.62 -15.96
N ARG A 20 65.87 34.49 -16.88
CA ARG A 20 66.46 33.18 -17.27
C ARG A 20 67.11 32.42 -16.11
N SER A 21 67.58 33.13 -15.10
CA SER A 21 68.21 32.59 -13.88
C SER A 21 67.23 32.12 -12.81
N ILE A 22 65.93 32.29 -13.01
CA ILE A 22 64.90 31.90 -12.05
C ILE A 22 64.24 30.59 -12.49
N GLU A 23 64.16 29.66 -11.55
CA GLU A 23 63.39 28.41 -11.67
C GLU A 23 62.08 28.55 -10.91
N ALA A 24 60.95 28.52 -11.62
CA ALA A 24 59.63 28.62 -11.01
C ALA A 24 59.20 27.35 -10.25
N ALA A 25 60.05 26.32 -10.22
CA ALA A 25 59.89 25.15 -9.35
C ALA A 25 60.51 25.37 -7.95
N ASN A 26 61.27 26.46 -7.73
CA ASN A 26 61.86 26.76 -6.43
C ASN A 26 60.75 27.18 -5.44
N PRO A 27 60.44 26.37 -4.40
CA PRO A 27 59.34 26.65 -3.48
C PRO A 27 59.56 27.93 -2.67
N GLU A 28 60.81 28.31 -2.42
CA GLU A 28 61.14 29.50 -1.62
C GLU A 28 60.89 30.78 -2.40
N TRP A 29 61.21 30.78 -3.70
CA TRP A 29 60.93 31.93 -4.59
C TRP A 29 59.43 32.09 -4.83
N VAL A 30 58.75 30.98 -5.11
CA VAL A 30 57.29 30.96 -5.33
C VAL A 30 56.54 31.34 -4.04
N GLY A 31 56.97 30.83 -2.89
CA GLY A 31 56.38 31.17 -1.59
C GLY A 31 56.54 32.66 -1.24
N LYS A 32 57.72 33.25 -1.50
CA LYS A 32 57.93 34.71 -1.34
C LYS A 32 57.07 35.52 -2.30
N LEU A 33 56.94 35.07 -3.55
CA LEU A 33 56.09 35.73 -4.55
C LEU A 33 54.60 35.70 -4.15
N LEU A 34 54.09 34.55 -3.69
CA LEU A 34 52.73 34.41 -3.18
C LEU A 34 52.51 35.25 -1.92
N ALA A 35 53.46 35.27 -1.00
CA ALA A 35 53.38 36.10 0.21
C ALA A 35 53.32 37.60 -0.11
N VAL A 36 54.09 38.07 -1.10
CA VAL A 36 54.02 39.46 -1.57
C VAL A 36 52.70 39.74 -2.30
N ALA A 37 52.24 38.83 -3.16
CA ALA A 37 50.96 38.99 -3.86
C ALA A 37 49.78 39.06 -2.87
N ASN A 38 49.74 38.16 -1.88
CA ASN A 38 48.71 38.15 -0.85
C ASN A 38 48.82 39.29 0.17
N ARG A 39 50.00 39.90 0.34
CA ARG A 39 50.15 41.05 1.24
C ARG A 39 49.78 42.38 0.59
N GLU A 40 50.16 42.57 -0.68
CA GLU A 40 50.08 43.87 -1.36
C GLU A 40 48.86 44.00 -2.28
N LEU A 41 48.28 42.88 -2.75
CA LEU A 41 47.22 42.88 -3.76
C LEU A 41 45.91 42.24 -3.29
N SER A 42 45.94 41.52 -2.16
CA SER A 42 44.74 41.09 -1.45
C SER A 42 44.36 42.14 -0.41
N ASP A 43 43.09 42.48 -0.34
CA ASP A 43 42.46 43.28 0.72
C ASP A 43 41.83 42.38 1.80
N GLY A 44 42.19 41.09 1.83
CA GLY A 44 41.53 40.07 2.63
C GLY A 44 40.36 39.40 1.90
N THR A 45 39.98 39.87 0.69
CA THR A 45 38.84 39.30 -0.05
C THR A 45 39.17 38.15 -0.99
N VAL A 46 40.43 38.04 -1.38
CA VAL A 46 40.93 37.06 -2.34
C VAL A 46 42.31 36.57 -1.93
N GLU A 47 42.58 35.28 -2.09
CA GLU A 47 43.91 34.68 -1.98
C GLU A 47 44.42 34.33 -3.38
N PHE A 48 45.62 34.81 -3.73
CA PHE A 48 46.31 34.43 -4.94
C PHE A 48 46.90 33.03 -4.81
N LYS A 49 46.49 32.14 -5.72
CA LYS A 49 47.06 30.79 -5.87
C LYS A 49 47.72 30.65 -7.24
N ILE A 50 48.64 29.70 -7.35
CA ILE A 50 49.29 29.39 -8.64
C ILE A 50 48.27 28.69 -9.52
N ASP A 51 47.98 29.28 -10.67
CA ASP A 51 47.08 28.73 -11.67
C ASP A 51 47.87 27.90 -12.70
N SER A 52 48.98 28.46 -13.21
CA SER A 52 49.81 27.76 -14.18
C SER A 52 51.25 28.27 -14.20
N VAL A 53 52.19 27.36 -14.49
CA VAL A 53 53.63 27.65 -14.63
C VAL A 53 54.11 27.17 -16.00
N ASN A 54 54.65 28.07 -16.81
CA ASN A 54 55.26 27.75 -18.08
C ASN A 54 56.76 28.11 -18.06
N ASN A 55 57.59 27.10 -17.80
CA ASN A 55 59.04 27.26 -17.69
C ASN A 55 59.74 27.61 -19.01
N THR A 56 59.18 27.22 -20.15
CA THR A 56 59.73 27.50 -21.48
C THR A 56 59.52 28.96 -21.88
N ARG A 57 58.33 29.50 -21.60
CA ARG A 57 57.98 30.91 -21.86
C ARG A 57 58.28 31.84 -20.68
N LYS A 58 58.88 31.30 -19.61
CA LYS A 58 59.21 31.99 -18.36
C LYS A 58 58.04 32.84 -17.84
N LYS A 59 56.87 32.21 -17.77
CA LYS A 59 55.58 32.82 -17.43
C LYS A 59 54.93 32.04 -16.29
N LEU A 60 54.58 32.72 -15.21
CA LEU A 60 53.83 32.19 -14.09
C LEU A 60 52.53 33.00 -13.95
N VAL A 61 51.40 32.31 -13.84
CA VAL A 61 50.08 32.93 -13.66
C VAL A 61 49.60 32.64 -12.25
N LEU A 62 49.36 33.69 -11.50
CA LEU A 62 48.61 33.63 -10.26
C LEU A 62 47.16 34.01 -10.55
N LYS A 63 46.21 33.30 -9.95
CA LYS A 63 44.79 33.61 -10.03
C LYS A 63 44.30 33.99 -8.66
N ALA A 64 43.54 35.08 -8.58
CA ALA A 64 42.83 35.46 -7.37
C ALA A 64 41.68 34.45 -7.16
N VAL A 65 41.68 33.76 -6.04
CA VAL A 65 40.59 32.87 -5.60
C VAL A 65 39.97 33.54 -4.38
N PRO A 66 38.65 33.71 -4.28
CA PRO A 66 38.05 34.32 -3.09
C PRO A 66 38.46 33.54 -1.83
N THR A 67 38.73 34.25 -0.74
CA THR A 67 39.08 33.64 0.55
C THR A 67 37.91 32.80 1.07
N ALA A 68 38.13 31.84 1.98
CA ALA A 68 37.03 31.01 2.52
C ALA A 68 35.86 31.84 3.09
N GLU A 69 36.16 33.00 3.68
CA GLU A 69 35.17 33.97 4.16
C GLU A 69 34.40 34.66 3.02
N GLN A 70 35.05 35.09 1.93
CA GLN A 70 34.34 35.61 0.74
C GLN A 70 33.64 34.54 -0.09
N GLN A 71 34.17 33.32 -0.13
CA GLN A 71 33.47 32.19 -0.72
C GLN A 71 32.16 31.99 0.03
N ALA A 72 32.17 31.97 1.37
CA ALA A 72 30.94 31.87 2.17
C ALA A 72 29.97 33.08 2.02
N ILE A 73 30.46 34.25 1.59
CA ILE A 73 29.63 35.46 1.33
C ILE A 73 29.07 35.46 -0.11
N ASN A 74 29.80 34.90 -1.08
CA ASN A 74 29.41 34.83 -2.49
C ASN A 74 28.67 33.53 -2.85
N GLU A 75 28.70 32.53 -1.97
CA GLU A 75 27.98 31.26 -2.07
C GLU A 75 26.48 31.56 -2.04
N THR A 76 25.76 31.08 -3.05
CA THR A 76 24.29 31.13 -3.02
C THR A 76 23.77 30.27 -1.87
N GLU A 77 22.61 30.59 -1.30
CA GLU A 77 22.01 29.78 -0.24
C GLU A 77 21.83 28.30 -0.65
N ALA A 78 21.65 28.04 -1.96
CA ALA A 78 21.61 26.70 -2.53
C ALA A 78 22.97 25.98 -2.46
N GLU A 79 24.06 26.62 -2.92
CA GLU A 79 25.42 26.04 -2.86
C GLU A 79 25.86 25.79 -1.42
N LYS A 80 25.48 26.69 -0.50
CA LYS A 80 25.75 26.55 0.94
C LYS A 80 25.01 25.36 1.53
N SER A 81 23.75 25.16 1.15
CA SER A 81 22.95 24.00 1.57
C SER A 81 23.54 22.69 1.05
N GLU A 82 23.97 22.64 -0.22
CA GLU A 82 24.61 21.46 -0.83
C GLU A 82 25.96 21.11 -0.19
N ARG A 83 26.77 22.13 0.14
CA ARG A 83 28.03 21.94 0.86
C ARG A 83 27.78 21.38 2.26
N LEU A 84 26.84 21.97 3.01
CA LEU A 84 26.46 21.49 4.34
C LEU A 84 25.92 20.05 4.29
N PHE A 85 25.12 19.72 3.28
CA PHE A 85 24.64 18.36 3.05
C PHE A 85 25.81 17.39 2.80
N THR A 86 26.77 17.78 1.97
CA THR A 86 27.96 16.97 1.66
C THR A 86 28.85 16.75 2.90
N GLU A 87 29.06 17.79 3.71
CA GLU A 87 29.79 17.69 4.98
C GLU A 87 29.07 16.73 5.95
N ASP A 88 27.74 16.78 6.02
CA ASP A 88 26.95 15.89 6.85
C ASP A 88 26.98 14.44 6.34
N VAL A 89 26.91 14.22 5.02
CA VAL A 89 27.14 12.91 4.40
C VAL A 89 28.50 12.34 4.80
N GLN A 90 29.57 13.12 4.71
CA GLN A 90 30.92 12.68 5.08
C GLN A 90 31.02 12.32 6.57
N LYS A 91 30.37 13.09 7.46
CA LYS A 91 30.29 12.75 8.89
C LYS A 91 29.56 11.44 9.14
N ALA A 92 28.47 11.16 8.42
CA ALA A 92 27.71 9.93 8.60
C ALA A 92 28.37 8.70 7.94
N LEU A 93 28.90 8.85 6.73
CA LEU A 93 29.27 7.74 5.85
C LEU A 93 30.78 7.63 5.59
N GLY A 94 31.56 8.56 6.11
CA GLY A 94 33.02 8.59 6.04
C GLY A 94 33.55 9.63 5.05
N ASP A 95 34.78 10.09 5.29
CA ASP A 95 35.42 11.19 4.55
C ASP A 95 35.59 10.93 3.04
N THR A 96 35.52 9.67 2.60
CA THR A 96 35.60 9.29 1.19
C THR A 96 34.26 9.32 0.46
N ALA A 97 33.17 9.64 1.15
CA ALA A 97 31.85 9.70 0.53
C ALA A 97 31.74 10.91 -0.42
N THR A 98 31.15 10.68 -1.59
CA THR A 98 30.90 11.72 -2.60
C THR A 98 29.41 11.86 -2.88
N VAL A 99 28.99 13.05 -3.30
CA VAL A 99 27.59 13.41 -3.52
C VAL A 99 27.43 14.01 -4.91
N ASP A 100 26.46 13.50 -5.66
CA ASP A 100 26.09 13.98 -6.99
C ASP A 100 24.64 14.50 -6.96
N PHE A 101 24.41 15.70 -7.48
CA PHE A 101 23.09 16.35 -7.50
C PHE A 101 22.54 16.42 -8.93
N GLU A 102 21.36 15.83 -9.15
CA GLU A 102 20.58 15.96 -10.38
C GLU A 102 19.49 17.01 -10.21
N ARG A 103 19.24 17.80 -11.26
CA ARG A 103 18.33 18.95 -11.23
C ARG A 103 17.42 18.97 -12.46
N ASN A 104 16.23 19.53 -12.30
CA ASN A 104 15.33 19.86 -13.40
C ASN A 104 15.75 21.16 -14.12
N GLU A 105 15.05 21.48 -15.22
CA GLU A 105 15.27 22.71 -16.02
C GLU A 105 15.11 24.01 -15.20
N ASP A 106 14.35 23.97 -14.11
CA ASP A 106 14.13 25.07 -13.18
C ASP A 106 15.21 25.19 -12.07
N GLY A 107 16.19 24.27 -12.07
CA GLY A 107 17.26 24.22 -11.09
C GLY A 107 16.90 23.54 -9.77
N THR A 108 15.68 23.00 -9.61
CA THR A 108 15.32 22.24 -8.41
C THR A 108 15.96 20.86 -8.40
N ILE A 109 16.47 20.45 -7.23
CA ILE A 109 17.06 19.12 -7.03
C ILE A 109 15.96 18.07 -7.16
N THR A 110 16.18 17.10 -8.05
CA THR A 110 15.30 15.95 -8.26
C THR A 110 15.86 14.68 -7.69
N GLN A 111 17.18 14.54 -7.69
CA GLN A 111 17.86 13.38 -7.13
C GLN A 111 19.22 13.78 -6.56
N VAL A 112 19.61 13.13 -5.46
CA VAL A 112 20.93 13.22 -4.86
C VAL A 112 21.47 11.81 -4.71
N THR A 113 22.59 11.51 -5.35
CA THR A 113 23.23 10.19 -5.29
C THR A 113 24.48 10.30 -4.44
N VAL A 114 24.56 9.48 -3.39
CA VAL A 114 25.68 9.39 -2.46
C VAL A 114 26.42 8.08 -2.71
N HIS A 115 27.72 8.17 -2.99
CA HIS A 115 28.61 7.03 -3.09
C HIS A 115 29.41 6.89 -1.80
N HIS A 116 29.44 5.70 -1.19
CA HIS A 116 30.10 5.48 0.10
C HIS A 116 30.65 4.05 0.24
N THR A 117 31.62 3.81 1.12
CA THR A 117 32.23 2.47 1.32
C THR A 117 31.71 1.73 2.56
N LYS A 118 30.58 2.18 3.10
CA LYS A 118 30.04 1.74 4.41
C LYS A 118 28.86 0.76 4.35
N SER A 119 28.52 0.21 3.19
CA SER A 119 27.33 -0.66 3.04
C SER A 119 27.35 -1.90 3.94
N MET A 120 28.51 -2.50 4.18
CA MET A 120 28.61 -3.67 5.07
C MET A 120 28.31 -3.30 6.54
N GLU A 121 28.79 -2.16 7.02
CA GLU A 121 28.50 -1.68 8.39
C GLU A 121 27.00 -1.35 8.53
N ILE A 122 26.43 -0.70 7.51
CA ILE A 122 25.03 -0.27 7.46
C ILE A 122 24.08 -1.49 7.37
N SER A 123 24.46 -2.51 6.59
CA SER A 123 23.71 -3.77 6.50
C SER A 123 23.68 -4.53 7.82
N MET A 124 24.74 -4.46 8.62
CA MET A 124 24.82 -5.14 9.92
C MET A 124 24.13 -4.35 11.05
N ARG A 125 23.84 -3.06 10.84
CA ARG A 125 23.26 -2.15 11.84
C ARG A 125 22.02 -1.45 11.29
N PRO A 126 20.84 -2.10 11.28
CA PRO A 126 19.60 -1.51 10.76
C PRO A 126 19.24 -0.16 11.39
N SER A 127 19.50 0.03 12.68
CA SER A 127 19.27 1.31 13.37
C SER A 127 20.15 2.44 12.86
N LEU A 128 21.42 2.16 12.51
CA LEU A 128 22.31 3.14 11.90
C LEU A 128 21.79 3.54 10.52
N ARG A 129 21.34 2.58 9.71
CA ARG A 129 20.75 2.83 8.39
C ARG A 129 19.57 3.79 8.49
N VAL A 130 18.63 3.52 9.40
CA VAL A 130 17.46 4.37 9.62
C VAL A 130 17.89 5.76 10.07
N ASN A 131 18.70 5.86 11.14
CA ASN A 131 19.12 7.14 11.69
C ASN A 131 19.90 8.00 10.69
N THR A 132 20.80 7.40 9.91
CA THR A 132 21.55 8.12 8.87
C THR A 132 20.64 8.60 7.75
N SER A 133 19.70 7.76 7.29
CA SER A 133 18.73 8.15 6.25
C SER A 133 17.90 9.34 6.72
N SER A 134 17.33 9.20 7.90
CA SER A 134 16.50 10.19 8.56
C SER A 134 17.22 11.52 8.72
N TRP A 135 18.44 11.49 9.26
CA TRP A 135 19.22 12.70 9.49
C TRP A 135 19.60 13.41 8.18
N LEU A 136 19.97 12.66 7.14
CA LEU A 136 20.29 13.27 5.84
C LEU A 136 19.04 13.83 5.15
N LEU A 137 17.87 13.20 5.31
CA LEU A 137 16.62 13.74 4.78
C LEU A 137 16.28 15.12 5.35
N THR A 138 16.52 15.38 6.64
CA THR A 138 16.28 16.71 7.23
C THR A 138 17.19 17.81 6.70
N ARG A 139 18.23 17.45 5.94
CA ARG A 139 19.16 18.40 5.30
C ARG A 139 18.78 18.75 3.88
N LEU A 140 17.82 18.05 3.28
CA LEU A 140 17.35 18.33 1.93
C LEU A 140 16.04 19.12 1.98
N PRO A 141 15.93 20.26 1.27
CA PRO A 141 14.70 21.03 1.22
C PRO A 141 13.66 20.35 0.30
N GLY A 142 12.58 19.85 0.90
CA GLY A 142 11.44 19.23 0.22
C GLY A 142 11.25 17.75 0.57
N ALA A 143 10.18 17.14 0.08
CA ALA A 143 9.88 15.73 0.31
C ALA A 143 10.79 14.83 -0.55
N PHE A 144 11.84 14.28 0.06
CA PHE A 144 12.72 13.31 -0.57
C PHE A 144 12.50 11.92 0.03
N ARG A 145 12.60 10.88 -0.80
CA ARG A 145 12.70 9.50 -0.32
C ARG A 145 14.14 9.05 -0.39
N CYS A 146 14.55 8.24 0.58
CA CYS A 146 15.86 7.61 0.65
C CYS A 146 15.78 6.15 0.20
N ASN A 147 16.67 5.73 -0.71
CA ASN A 147 16.84 4.34 -1.12
C ASN A 147 18.31 3.92 -0.98
N TRP A 148 18.56 2.80 -0.31
CA TRP A 148 19.90 2.22 -0.23
C TRP A 148 20.02 1.09 -1.23
N ASP A 149 21.05 1.15 -2.05
CA ASP A 149 21.53 0.07 -2.88
C ASP A 149 22.85 -0.43 -2.29
N LEU A 150 22.71 -1.27 -1.25
CA LEU A 150 23.84 -1.85 -0.51
C LEU A 150 24.79 -2.65 -1.41
N PRO A 151 24.31 -3.43 -2.41
CA PRO A 151 25.20 -4.09 -3.38
C PRO A 151 26.08 -3.13 -4.19
N ASN A 152 25.57 -1.94 -4.53
CA ASN A 152 26.27 -0.96 -5.36
C ASN A 152 26.88 0.20 -4.57
N ASP A 153 26.96 0.10 -3.24
CA ASP A 153 27.61 1.11 -2.40
C ASP A 153 27.03 2.53 -2.58
N THR A 154 25.72 2.59 -2.83
CA THR A 154 25.01 3.83 -3.17
C THR A 154 23.80 4.07 -2.29
N LEU A 155 23.61 5.34 -1.95
CA LEU A 155 22.46 5.88 -1.24
C LEU A 155 21.86 6.97 -2.12
N THR A 156 20.63 6.79 -2.57
CA THR A 156 19.95 7.74 -3.45
C THR A 156 18.81 8.41 -2.71
N PHE A 157 18.77 9.74 -2.74
CA PHE A 157 17.63 10.54 -2.36
C PHE A 157 16.92 11.01 -3.62
N SER A 158 15.66 10.64 -3.83
CA SER A 158 14.88 11.13 -4.98
C SER A 158 13.70 11.93 -4.47
N ARG A 159 13.43 13.09 -5.06
CA ARG A 159 12.28 13.90 -4.72
C ARG A 159 11.01 13.10 -4.98
N ARG A 160 10.11 13.06 -4.01
CA ARG A 160 8.86 12.30 -4.12
C ARG A 160 7.98 12.99 -5.16
N LYS A 161 7.27 12.16 -5.91
CA LYS A 161 6.23 12.62 -6.82
C LYS A 161 4.95 12.77 -6.01
N GLU A 162 4.17 13.77 -6.34
CA GLU A 162 2.82 13.84 -5.83
C GLU A 162 2.03 12.61 -6.29
N MET A 163 1.30 12.05 -5.36
CA MET A 163 0.39 10.94 -5.63
C MET A 163 -0.88 11.45 -6.30
N PRO A 164 -1.44 10.69 -7.25
CA PRO A 164 -2.76 11.01 -7.77
C PRO A 164 -3.79 11.00 -6.64
N THR A 165 -4.81 11.85 -6.78
CA THR A 165 -5.97 11.88 -5.86
C THR A 165 -7.04 10.89 -6.29
N ILE A 166 -7.21 10.71 -7.59
CA ILE A 166 -8.14 9.74 -8.19
C ILE A 166 -7.36 8.94 -9.22
N VAL A 167 -7.54 7.61 -9.18
CA VAL A 167 -7.03 6.67 -10.17
C VAL A 167 -8.21 5.90 -10.73
N THR A 168 -8.42 5.92 -12.04
CA THR A 168 -9.42 5.07 -12.70
C THR A 168 -8.74 4.09 -13.66
N LEU A 169 -9.42 2.99 -13.92
CA LEU A 169 -9.00 2.01 -14.92
C LEU A 169 -9.59 2.39 -16.28
N PRO A 170 -8.87 2.15 -17.39
CA PRO A 170 -9.43 2.28 -18.72
C PRO A 170 -10.56 1.25 -18.93
N PRO A 171 -11.41 1.47 -19.94
CA PRO A 171 -12.53 0.56 -20.23
C PRO A 171 -12.09 -0.88 -20.46
N HIS A 172 -12.73 -1.80 -19.77
CA HIS A 172 -12.48 -3.24 -19.82
C HIS A 172 -11.00 -3.60 -19.61
N ALA A 173 -10.38 -3.01 -18.58
CA ALA A 173 -8.97 -3.20 -18.26
C ALA A 173 -8.56 -4.67 -18.03
N GLN A 174 -9.52 -5.53 -17.68
CA GLN A 174 -9.29 -6.97 -17.53
C GLN A 174 -9.80 -7.74 -18.77
N PRO A 175 -8.94 -8.51 -19.45
CA PRO A 175 -9.37 -9.36 -20.55
C PRO A 175 -10.12 -10.59 -20.04
N LEU A 176 -11.04 -11.12 -20.86
CA LEU A 176 -11.69 -12.39 -20.57
C LEU A 176 -10.65 -13.52 -20.52
N ARG A 177 -10.51 -14.18 -19.36
CA ARG A 177 -9.55 -15.29 -19.18
C ARG A 177 -10.07 -16.62 -19.71
N GLN A 178 -11.38 -16.84 -19.62
CA GLN A 178 -11.93 -18.17 -19.77
C GLN A 178 -11.78 -18.66 -21.20
N ARG A 179 -11.03 -19.76 -21.35
CA ARG A 179 -10.75 -20.44 -22.62
C ARG A 179 -11.42 -21.81 -22.62
N ALA A 180 -11.82 -22.30 -23.80
CA ALA A 180 -12.37 -23.64 -23.93
C ALA A 180 -11.37 -24.71 -23.45
N ASP A 181 -10.09 -24.50 -23.74
CA ASP A 181 -9.03 -25.35 -23.21
C ASP A 181 -8.80 -25.10 -21.71
N LYS A 182 -8.83 -26.19 -20.94
CA LYS A 182 -8.69 -26.16 -19.47
C LYS A 182 -7.29 -25.79 -19.01
N MET A 183 -6.25 -26.20 -19.75
CA MET A 183 -4.89 -25.85 -19.39
C MET A 183 -4.63 -24.37 -19.65
N ALA A 184 -5.03 -23.87 -20.81
CA ALA A 184 -4.91 -22.45 -21.17
C ALA A 184 -5.72 -21.57 -20.20
N SER A 185 -6.93 -21.98 -19.82
CA SER A 185 -7.72 -21.31 -18.76
C SER A 185 -6.99 -21.24 -17.42
N TYR A 186 -6.33 -22.34 -17.02
CA TYR A 186 -5.57 -22.39 -15.79
C TYR A 186 -4.30 -21.53 -15.85
N GLU A 187 -3.63 -21.49 -17.00
CA GLU A 187 -2.47 -20.63 -17.22
C GLU A 187 -2.84 -19.15 -17.15
N ALA A 188 -3.96 -18.75 -17.77
CA ALA A 188 -4.50 -17.39 -17.65
C ALA A 188 -4.83 -17.05 -16.19
N TYR A 189 -5.49 -17.96 -15.45
CA TYR A 189 -5.75 -17.78 -14.01
C TYR A 189 -4.45 -17.61 -13.24
N SER A 190 -3.44 -18.40 -13.60
CA SER A 190 -2.19 -18.43 -12.86
C SER A 190 -1.37 -17.16 -12.95
N LYS A 191 -1.75 -16.24 -13.84
CA LYS A 191 -1.10 -14.95 -14.04
C LYS A 191 -2.07 -13.79 -13.81
N PHE A 192 -3.33 -14.09 -13.49
CA PHE A 192 -4.35 -13.10 -13.18
C PHE A 192 -3.97 -12.29 -11.94
N LYS A 193 -4.01 -10.96 -12.09
CA LYS A 193 -3.71 -9.99 -11.06
C LYS A 193 -4.79 -8.92 -11.06
N ILE A 194 -5.18 -8.49 -9.86
CA ILE A 194 -6.16 -7.44 -9.64
C ILE A 194 -5.40 -6.18 -9.27
N MET A 195 -5.64 -5.09 -9.99
CA MET A 195 -5.04 -3.78 -9.73
C MET A 195 -5.71 -3.14 -8.52
N LEU A 196 -4.98 -3.00 -7.41
CA LEU A 196 -5.51 -2.38 -6.19
C LEU A 196 -5.38 -0.86 -6.26
N GLY A 197 -4.26 -0.37 -6.79
CA GLY A 197 -3.96 1.07 -6.90
C GLY A 197 -2.56 1.34 -7.42
N LEU A 198 -2.20 2.62 -7.50
CA LEU A 198 -0.89 3.09 -7.96
C LEU A 198 -0.02 3.54 -6.81
N THR A 199 1.26 3.20 -6.88
CA THR A 199 2.30 3.76 -6.01
C THR A 199 2.69 5.17 -6.46
N GLU A 200 3.55 5.83 -5.67
CA GLU A 200 4.14 7.14 -5.99
C GLU A 200 4.96 7.13 -7.29
N GLU A 201 5.50 5.96 -7.63
CA GLU A 201 6.26 5.74 -8.85
C GLU A 201 5.37 5.53 -10.08
N GLY A 202 4.04 5.46 -9.90
CA GLY A 202 3.09 5.10 -10.94
C GLY A 202 3.08 3.59 -11.24
N GLU A 203 3.59 2.76 -10.33
CA GLU A 203 3.54 1.30 -10.47
C GLU A 203 2.22 0.75 -9.93
N TRP A 204 1.67 -0.27 -10.58
CA TRP A 204 0.50 -0.97 -10.07
C TRP A 204 0.88 -1.84 -8.86
N ALA A 205 0.29 -1.52 -7.71
CA ALA A 205 0.18 -2.49 -6.62
C ALA A 205 -0.97 -3.45 -6.93
N THR A 206 -0.69 -4.75 -6.90
CA THR A 206 -1.64 -5.77 -7.35
C THR A 206 -1.80 -6.90 -6.37
N TRP A 207 -3.01 -7.44 -6.29
CA TRP A 207 -3.26 -8.74 -5.66
C TRP A 207 -3.17 -9.86 -6.68
N HIS A 208 -2.42 -10.92 -6.35
CA HIS A 208 -2.31 -12.12 -7.18
C HIS A 208 -2.93 -13.35 -6.49
N PRO A 209 -4.17 -13.75 -6.84
CA PRO A 209 -4.90 -14.82 -6.14
C PRO A 209 -4.19 -16.19 -6.14
N LYS A 210 -3.36 -16.51 -7.14
CA LYS A 210 -2.59 -17.77 -7.15
C LYS A 210 -1.47 -17.77 -6.10
N SER A 211 -0.81 -16.63 -5.90
CA SER A 211 0.26 -16.46 -4.91
C SER A 211 -0.31 -16.34 -3.52
N ASP A 212 -1.26 -15.42 -3.35
CA ASP A 212 -1.89 -15.05 -2.10
C ASP A 212 -3.39 -15.37 -2.21
N PRO A 213 -3.85 -16.52 -1.69
CA PRO A 213 -5.20 -17.03 -1.94
C PRO A 213 -6.30 -16.15 -1.39
N HIS A 214 -6.02 -15.39 -0.33
CA HIS A 214 -6.98 -14.53 0.36
C HIS A 214 -6.45 -13.11 0.48
N LEU A 215 -7.35 -12.15 0.35
CA LEU A 215 -7.10 -10.72 0.53
C LEU A 215 -7.90 -10.22 1.73
N LEU A 216 -7.22 -9.50 2.60
CA LEU A 216 -7.85 -8.80 3.71
C LEU A 216 -7.80 -7.29 3.48
N ILE A 217 -8.93 -6.64 3.70
CA ILE A 217 -9.09 -5.19 3.57
C ILE A 217 -9.56 -4.64 4.91
N VAL A 218 -8.84 -3.67 5.45
CA VAL A 218 -9.24 -2.95 6.68
C VAL A 218 -9.37 -1.47 6.37
N GLY A 219 -10.42 -0.80 6.84
CA GLY A 219 -10.54 0.64 6.72
C GLY A 219 -11.84 1.16 7.31
N GLY A 220 -11.76 2.30 7.99
CA GLY A 220 -12.91 2.94 8.63
C GLY A 220 -13.96 3.44 7.62
N THR A 221 -15.10 3.87 8.14
CA THR A 221 -16.17 4.48 7.33
C THR A 221 -15.63 5.68 6.53
N GLY A 222 -16.01 5.80 5.26
CA GLY A 222 -15.56 6.91 4.39
C GLY A 222 -14.11 6.82 3.86
N SER A 223 -13.31 5.83 4.28
CA SER A 223 -11.92 5.64 3.83
C SER A 223 -11.78 5.18 2.37
N GLY A 224 -12.84 4.59 1.79
CA GLY A 224 -12.86 4.00 0.45
C GLY A 224 -12.88 2.47 0.43
N LYS A 225 -13.20 1.80 1.55
CA LYS A 225 -13.37 0.32 1.65
C LYS A 225 -14.37 -0.23 0.63
N THR A 226 -15.60 0.26 0.59
CA THR A 226 -16.64 -0.21 -0.35
C THR A 226 -16.20 -0.02 -1.80
N ILE A 227 -15.65 1.15 -2.15
CA ILE A 227 -15.14 1.43 -3.50
C ILE A 227 -14.01 0.46 -3.89
N SER A 228 -13.13 0.11 -2.95
CA SER A 228 -12.08 -0.88 -3.19
C SER A 228 -12.64 -2.29 -3.39
N LEU A 229 -13.71 -2.67 -2.68
CA LEU A 229 -14.44 -3.93 -2.92
C LEU A 229 -15.08 -3.93 -4.31
N HIS A 230 -15.73 -2.84 -4.72
CA HIS A 230 -16.27 -2.70 -6.07
C HIS A 230 -15.20 -2.89 -7.15
N ASN A 231 -14.05 -2.23 -6.99
CA ASN A 231 -12.92 -2.39 -7.90
C ASN A 231 -12.51 -3.87 -8.06
N ILE A 232 -12.42 -4.60 -6.94
CA ILE A 232 -12.06 -6.01 -6.94
C ILE A 232 -13.13 -6.86 -7.64
N ILE A 233 -14.41 -6.67 -7.29
CA ILE A 233 -15.55 -7.40 -7.87
C ILE A 233 -15.61 -7.17 -9.39
N GLN A 234 -15.53 -5.92 -9.82
CA GLN A 234 -15.62 -5.53 -11.23
C GLN A 234 -14.46 -6.12 -12.05
N GLN A 235 -13.23 -6.10 -11.54
CA GLN A 235 -12.10 -6.73 -12.23
C GLN A 235 -12.21 -8.27 -12.32
N ILE A 236 -12.67 -8.92 -11.26
CA ILE A 236 -12.86 -10.39 -11.24
C ILE A 236 -13.95 -10.81 -12.23
N THR A 237 -15.07 -10.09 -12.24
CA THR A 237 -16.21 -10.37 -13.13
C THR A 237 -15.91 -10.02 -14.58
N GLN A 238 -15.17 -8.93 -14.86
CA GLN A 238 -14.67 -8.61 -16.21
C GLN A 238 -13.78 -9.70 -16.77
N ALA A 239 -12.92 -10.29 -15.93
CA ALA A 239 -12.08 -11.42 -16.33
C ALA A 239 -12.88 -12.72 -16.55
N GLY A 240 -14.18 -12.71 -16.20
CA GLY A 240 -15.14 -13.78 -16.41
C GLY A 240 -15.19 -14.80 -15.28
N TYR A 241 -14.90 -14.45 -14.03
CA TYR A 241 -14.92 -15.43 -12.91
C TYR A 241 -16.16 -15.30 -12.07
N ARG A 242 -16.58 -16.44 -11.49
CA ARG A 242 -17.72 -16.47 -10.60
C ARG A 242 -17.40 -15.79 -9.27
N VAL A 243 -18.28 -14.86 -8.90
CA VAL A 243 -18.22 -14.07 -7.68
C VAL A 243 -19.41 -14.39 -6.80
N TRP A 244 -19.15 -14.63 -5.52
CA TRP A 244 -20.15 -14.78 -4.48
C TRP A 244 -20.00 -13.61 -3.52
N LEU A 245 -21.08 -12.87 -3.32
CA LEU A 245 -21.13 -11.71 -2.43
C LEU A 245 -21.84 -12.10 -1.14
N CYS A 246 -21.27 -11.66 -0.03
CA CYS A 246 -21.82 -11.86 1.30
C CYS A 246 -21.79 -10.51 2.01
N ASP A 247 -22.93 -9.84 2.03
CA ASP A 247 -23.05 -8.47 2.50
C ASP A 247 -23.42 -8.45 3.98
N GLY A 248 -22.44 -8.23 4.86
CA GLY A 248 -22.67 -8.13 6.31
C GLY A 248 -23.49 -6.91 6.73
N LYS A 249 -23.61 -5.89 5.87
CA LYS A 249 -24.34 -4.63 6.12
C LYS A 249 -25.68 -4.53 5.39
N GLN A 250 -25.95 -5.44 4.45
CA GLN A 250 -27.23 -5.62 3.73
C GLN A 250 -27.59 -4.52 2.72
N PHE A 251 -26.71 -3.56 2.43
CA PHE A 251 -27.02 -2.49 1.45
C PHE A 251 -25.84 -2.06 0.56
N GLU A 252 -24.60 -2.40 0.90
CA GLU A 252 -23.41 -1.90 0.21
C GLU A 252 -23.16 -2.65 -1.12
N LEU A 253 -23.70 -3.87 -1.28
CA LEU A 253 -23.49 -4.71 -2.45
C LEU A 253 -24.77 -5.01 -3.26
N MET A 254 -25.91 -4.38 -2.95
CA MET A 254 -27.20 -4.61 -3.64
C MET A 254 -27.16 -4.25 -5.14
N GLY A 255 -26.36 -3.26 -5.53
CA GLY A 255 -26.19 -2.88 -6.94
C GLY A 255 -25.66 -4.01 -7.86
N TYR A 256 -25.26 -5.16 -7.31
CA TYR A 256 -24.78 -6.32 -8.05
C TYR A 256 -25.83 -7.38 -8.41
N GLU A 257 -27.11 -7.23 -8.03
CA GLU A 257 -28.18 -8.23 -8.28
C GLU A 257 -28.34 -8.68 -9.74
N SER A 258 -27.96 -7.84 -10.70
CA SER A 258 -28.00 -8.14 -12.14
C SER A 258 -26.62 -8.10 -12.79
N TRP A 259 -25.55 -8.13 -11.99
CA TRP A 259 -24.19 -7.99 -12.49
C TRP A 259 -23.66 -9.29 -13.12
N PRO A 260 -23.19 -9.27 -14.38
CA PRO A 260 -22.68 -10.47 -15.02
C PRO A 260 -21.55 -11.14 -14.24
N ASN A 261 -21.62 -12.47 -14.12
CA ASN A 261 -20.65 -13.30 -13.39
C ASN A 261 -20.69 -13.19 -11.86
N VAL A 262 -21.57 -12.37 -11.29
CA VAL A 262 -21.99 -12.55 -9.88
C VAL A 262 -22.98 -13.72 -9.85
N GLU A 263 -22.59 -14.81 -9.19
CA GLU A 263 -23.31 -16.07 -9.19
C GLU A 263 -24.18 -16.25 -7.94
N LEU A 264 -23.82 -15.63 -6.82
CA LEU A 264 -24.61 -15.67 -5.59
C LEU A 264 -24.46 -14.37 -4.79
N ILE A 265 -25.56 -13.83 -4.27
CA ILE A 265 -25.57 -12.74 -3.28
C ILE A 265 -26.28 -13.25 -2.03
N ALA A 266 -25.67 -13.02 -0.87
CA ALA A 266 -26.20 -13.37 0.44
C ALA A 266 -26.17 -12.13 1.35
N ASP A 267 -27.34 -11.54 1.56
CA ASP A 267 -27.59 -10.29 2.28
C ASP A 267 -28.41 -10.49 3.57
N THR A 268 -29.14 -11.61 3.68
CA THR A 268 -29.82 -12.04 4.91
C THR A 268 -28.97 -13.02 5.72
N VAL A 269 -29.10 -13.02 7.06
CA VAL A 269 -28.33 -13.94 7.91
C VAL A 269 -28.52 -15.42 7.52
N PRO A 270 -29.74 -15.92 7.23
CA PRO A 270 -29.93 -17.28 6.72
C PRO A 270 -29.19 -17.55 5.40
N SER A 271 -29.29 -16.64 4.42
CA SER A 271 -28.61 -16.81 3.12
C SER A 271 -27.08 -16.78 3.28
N GLN A 272 -26.55 -15.94 4.18
CA GLN A 272 -25.12 -15.87 4.51
C GLN A 272 -24.62 -17.19 5.10
N ILE A 273 -25.35 -17.78 6.05
CA ILE A 273 -25.03 -19.09 6.64
C ILE A 273 -24.99 -20.17 5.54
N ARG A 274 -26.03 -20.21 4.70
CA ARG A 274 -26.13 -21.19 3.61
C ARG A 274 -25.01 -21.03 2.58
N ALA A 275 -24.70 -19.81 2.17
CA ALA A 275 -23.64 -19.50 1.21
C ALA A 275 -22.27 -19.96 1.73
N ILE A 276 -21.95 -19.67 3.00
CA ILE A 276 -20.68 -20.09 3.62
C ILE A 276 -20.61 -21.61 3.73
N LYS A 277 -21.71 -22.27 4.15
CA LYS A 277 -21.78 -23.73 4.22
C LYS A 277 -21.57 -24.38 2.85
N LEU A 278 -22.27 -23.88 1.84
CA LEU A 278 -22.16 -24.39 0.48
C LEU A 278 -20.75 -24.21 -0.08
N LEU A 279 -20.12 -23.05 0.15
CA LEU A 279 -18.74 -22.80 -0.26
C LEU A 279 -17.76 -23.78 0.42
N HIS A 280 -17.96 -24.03 1.72
CA HIS A 280 -17.20 -25.01 2.49
C HIS A 280 -17.36 -26.43 1.93
N ASP A 281 -18.57 -26.83 1.58
CA ASP A 281 -18.85 -28.15 1.02
C ASP A 281 -18.22 -28.31 -0.37
N ILE A 282 -18.33 -27.30 -1.24
CA ILE A 282 -17.65 -27.28 -2.54
C ILE A 282 -16.14 -27.40 -2.36
N MET A 283 -15.56 -26.69 -1.39
CA MET A 283 -14.13 -26.81 -1.09
C MET A 283 -13.75 -28.25 -0.73
N HIS A 284 -14.53 -28.89 0.15
CA HIS A 284 -14.29 -30.26 0.57
C HIS A 284 -14.45 -31.26 -0.58
N GLU A 285 -15.50 -31.13 -1.38
CA GLU A 285 -15.74 -31.98 -2.55
C GLU A 285 -14.59 -31.85 -3.56
N ARG A 286 -14.18 -30.61 -3.88
CA ARG A 286 -13.01 -30.35 -4.75
C ARG A 286 -11.73 -30.97 -4.21
N ASN A 287 -11.51 -30.93 -2.90
CA ASN A 287 -10.33 -31.51 -2.26
C ASN A 287 -10.37 -33.04 -2.25
N ASP A 288 -11.51 -33.64 -1.93
CA ASP A 288 -11.66 -35.09 -1.84
C ASP A 288 -11.59 -35.77 -3.21
N LYS A 289 -12.20 -35.17 -4.25
CA LYS A 289 -12.10 -35.66 -5.63
C LYS A 289 -10.70 -35.60 -6.23
N ARG A 290 -9.79 -34.79 -5.67
CA ARG A 290 -8.36 -34.75 -6.05
C ARG A 290 -7.54 -35.87 -5.42
N ARG A 291 -7.96 -36.39 -4.25
CA ARG A 291 -7.21 -37.41 -3.51
C ARG A 291 -7.17 -38.74 -4.27
N VAL A 292 -6.02 -39.41 -4.24
CA VAL A 292 -5.75 -40.66 -4.98
C VAL A 292 -6.74 -41.80 -4.63
N ARG A 293 -7.36 -41.77 -3.45
CA ARG A 293 -8.38 -42.77 -3.05
C ARG A 293 -9.67 -42.67 -3.86
N ALA A 294 -10.06 -41.49 -4.37
CA ALA A 294 -11.27 -41.34 -5.19
C ALA A 294 -11.21 -42.17 -6.49
N ALA A 295 -10.01 -42.29 -7.07
CA ALA A 295 -9.78 -43.13 -8.26
C ALA A 295 -9.79 -44.64 -7.98
N LYS A 296 -9.51 -45.06 -6.72
CA LYS A 296 -9.46 -46.48 -6.35
C LYS A 296 -10.84 -47.15 -6.30
N ASN A 297 -11.91 -46.37 -6.19
CA ASN A 297 -13.30 -46.85 -6.16
C ASN A 297 -14.01 -46.69 -7.52
N GLY A 298 -13.27 -46.56 -8.62
CA GLY A 298 -13.84 -46.39 -9.97
C GLY A 298 -14.32 -44.97 -10.31
N GLY A 299 -14.07 -43.98 -9.43
CA GLY A 299 -14.41 -42.58 -9.67
C GLY A 299 -13.40 -41.84 -10.57
N LYS A 300 -13.86 -40.80 -11.28
CA LYS A 300 -13.00 -39.90 -12.06
C LYS A 300 -12.15 -39.04 -11.13
N ARG A 301 -10.83 -39.02 -11.34
CA ARG A 301 -9.92 -38.11 -10.64
C ARG A 301 -9.92 -36.74 -11.30
N TYR A 302 -10.15 -35.69 -10.52
CA TYR A 302 -10.08 -34.32 -10.99
C TYR A 302 -8.71 -33.70 -10.67
N ARG A 303 -8.29 -32.76 -11.52
CA ARG A 303 -7.09 -31.94 -11.37
C ARG A 303 -7.52 -30.51 -11.08
N VAL A 304 -6.58 -29.70 -10.60
CA VAL A 304 -6.83 -28.26 -10.35
C VAL A 304 -7.31 -27.55 -11.63
N ILE A 305 -6.81 -27.95 -12.80
CA ILE A 305 -7.21 -27.37 -14.09
C ILE A 305 -8.66 -27.69 -14.49
N ASP A 306 -9.33 -28.61 -13.81
CA ASP A 306 -10.73 -28.96 -14.07
C ASP A 306 -11.70 -28.06 -13.26
N TYR A 307 -11.18 -27.16 -12.41
CA TYR A 307 -11.94 -26.25 -11.59
C TYR A 307 -11.86 -24.82 -12.11
N ASP A 308 -12.98 -24.10 -11.98
CA ASP A 308 -13.00 -22.65 -12.11
C ASP A 308 -12.92 -21.97 -10.73
N PRO A 309 -12.10 -20.92 -10.58
CA PRO A 309 -11.98 -20.16 -9.35
C PRO A 309 -13.31 -19.58 -8.86
N ILE A 310 -13.56 -19.68 -7.56
CA ILE A 310 -14.64 -18.97 -6.87
C ILE A 310 -14.03 -17.84 -6.06
N PHE A 311 -14.56 -16.64 -6.21
CA PHE A 311 -14.21 -15.52 -5.36
C PHE A 311 -15.37 -15.22 -4.43
N PHE A 312 -15.16 -15.45 -3.13
CA PHE A 312 -16.10 -15.08 -2.09
C PHE A 312 -15.69 -13.73 -1.51
N ILE A 313 -16.58 -12.74 -1.56
CA ILE A 313 -16.37 -11.40 -1.03
C ILE A 313 -17.31 -11.21 0.14
N GLY A 314 -16.74 -11.17 1.35
CA GLY A 314 -17.47 -10.85 2.57
C GLY A 314 -17.21 -9.40 2.96
N ASP A 315 -18.23 -8.54 2.84
CA ASP A 315 -18.16 -7.22 3.48
C ASP A 315 -18.49 -7.33 4.97
N GLU A 316 -17.75 -6.56 5.76
CA GLU A 316 -17.82 -6.50 7.21
C GLU A 316 -17.92 -7.86 7.91
N LEU A 317 -16.87 -8.68 7.75
CA LEU A 317 -16.84 -10.05 8.27
C LEU A 317 -17.07 -10.12 9.80
N ALA A 318 -16.64 -9.09 10.55
CA ALA A 318 -16.90 -9.01 11.99
C ALA A 318 -18.39 -8.89 12.30
N GLN A 319 -19.10 -7.98 11.62
CA GLN A 319 -20.55 -7.82 11.77
C GLN A 319 -21.31 -9.07 11.31
N LEU A 320 -20.88 -9.68 10.20
CA LEU A 320 -21.47 -10.94 9.72
C LEU A 320 -21.39 -12.04 10.79
N LYS A 321 -20.23 -12.23 11.43
CA LYS A 321 -20.07 -13.22 12.50
C LYS A 321 -20.94 -12.92 13.72
N ALA A 322 -21.06 -11.64 14.11
CA ALA A 322 -21.91 -11.21 15.21
C ALA A 322 -23.39 -11.51 14.92
N ASN A 323 -23.89 -11.11 13.74
CA ASN A 323 -25.26 -11.36 13.31
C ASN A 323 -25.60 -12.86 13.28
N ILE A 324 -24.68 -13.69 12.77
CA ILE A 324 -24.84 -15.14 12.76
C ILE A 324 -24.85 -15.73 14.18
N ALA A 325 -24.02 -15.21 15.08
CA ALA A 325 -23.99 -15.67 16.47
C ALA A 325 -25.30 -15.36 17.19
N ASP A 326 -25.86 -14.16 16.98
CA ASP A 326 -27.14 -13.75 17.54
C ASP A 326 -28.30 -14.59 16.98
N PHE A 327 -28.33 -14.78 15.66
CA PHE A 327 -29.31 -15.63 15.00
C PHE A 327 -29.23 -17.10 15.46
N TYR A 328 -28.02 -17.64 15.60
CA TYR A 328 -27.82 -18.98 16.15
C TYR A 328 -28.31 -19.08 17.60
N ASN A 329 -28.08 -18.06 18.42
CA ASN A 329 -28.52 -18.05 19.82
C ASN A 329 -30.05 -17.98 19.96
N SER A 330 -30.76 -17.33 19.04
CA SER A 330 -32.22 -17.31 19.01
C SER A 330 -32.84 -18.60 18.46
N HIS A 331 -32.13 -19.32 17.57
CA HIS A 331 -32.63 -20.52 16.91
C HIS A 331 -32.15 -21.85 17.52
N LYS A 332 -31.15 -21.83 18.41
CA LYS A 332 -30.63 -23.07 19.00
C LYS A 332 -31.64 -23.71 19.94
N VAL A 333 -31.82 -25.02 19.77
CA VAL A 333 -32.64 -25.86 20.67
C VAL A 333 -31.76 -26.79 21.50
N LYS A 334 -32.37 -27.41 22.53
CA LYS A 334 -31.66 -28.34 23.43
C LYS A 334 -31.07 -29.50 22.62
N GLY A 335 -29.76 -29.70 22.75
CA GLY A 335 -29.01 -30.76 22.07
C GLY A 335 -28.07 -30.25 20.98
N MET A 336 -28.24 -29.01 20.54
CA MET A 336 -27.33 -28.36 19.60
C MET A 336 -26.01 -27.93 20.26
N PRO A 337 -24.92 -27.75 19.48
CA PRO A 337 -23.66 -27.19 19.96
C PRO A 337 -23.84 -25.81 20.63
N ALA A 338 -22.93 -25.46 21.53
CA ALA A 338 -23.01 -24.17 22.24
C ALA A 338 -22.79 -22.95 21.34
N LYS A 339 -22.03 -23.11 20.24
CA LYS A 339 -21.69 -22.07 19.26
C LYS A 339 -21.97 -22.57 17.84
N SER A 340 -22.30 -21.65 16.95
CA SER A 340 -22.43 -21.93 15.51
C SER A 340 -21.15 -22.53 14.93
N GLU A 341 -21.29 -23.36 13.90
CA GLU A 341 -20.15 -23.95 13.19
C GLU A 341 -19.60 -23.08 12.07
N VAL A 342 -20.26 -21.95 11.75
CA VAL A 342 -19.86 -21.04 10.67
C VAL A 342 -18.40 -20.58 10.80
N ASP A 343 -17.95 -20.26 12.01
CA ASP A 343 -16.55 -19.88 12.27
C ASP A 343 -15.57 -21.00 11.91
N LYS A 344 -15.95 -22.26 12.17
CA LYS A 344 -15.13 -23.41 11.80
C LYS A 344 -15.06 -23.55 10.28
N TRP A 345 -16.16 -23.30 9.57
CA TRP A 345 -16.20 -23.35 8.11
C TRP A 345 -15.34 -22.24 7.50
N LEU A 346 -15.49 -21.00 7.94
CA LEU A 346 -14.66 -19.87 7.51
C LEU A 346 -13.17 -20.14 7.75
N GLY A 347 -12.80 -20.62 8.94
CA GLY A 347 -11.42 -21.00 9.24
C GLY A 347 -10.91 -22.17 8.40
N SER A 348 -11.76 -23.15 8.08
CA SER A 348 -11.44 -24.26 7.17
C SER A 348 -11.19 -23.76 5.74
N ILE A 349 -12.05 -22.86 5.24
CA ILE A 349 -11.90 -22.23 3.92
C ILE A 349 -10.58 -21.46 3.88
N ALA A 350 -10.30 -20.56 4.82
CA ALA A 350 -9.06 -19.77 4.85
C ALA A 350 -7.79 -20.66 4.77
N ARG A 351 -7.80 -21.85 5.37
CA ARG A 351 -6.63 -22.75 5.38
C ARG A 351 -6.52 -23.68 4.18
N LEU A 352 -7.64 -24.22 3.71
CA LEU A 352 -7.65 -25.41 2.83
C LEU A 352 -8.12 -25.11 1.40
N SER A 353 -8.59 -23.90 1.13
CA SER A 353 -9.23 -23.51 -0.14
C SER A 353 -8.27 -23.23 -1.29
N ARG A 354 -7.00 -22.89 -1.02
CA ARG A 354 -5.98 -22.59 -2.06
C ARG A 354 -5.92 -23.67 -3.14
N SER A 355 -5.97 -24.93 -2.72
CA SER A 355 -5.92 -26.11 -3.59
C SER A 355 -7.23 -26.41 -4.31
N SER A 356 -8.33 -25.82 -3.85
CA SER A 356 -9.67 -25.91 -4.44
C SER A 356 -10.02 -24.68 -5.28
N MET A 357 -9.08 -23.76 -5.51
CA MET A 357 -9.29 -22.49 -6.25
C MET A 357 -10.48 -21.71 -5.70
N ILE A 358 -10.56 -21.59 -4.38
CA ILE A 358 -11.52 -20.74 -3.69
C ILE A 358 -10.72 -19.63 -3.01
N HIS A 359 -11.12 -18.39 -3.26
CA HIS A 359 -10.47 -17.19 -2.77
C HIS A 359 -11.45 -16.41 -1.90
N MET A 360 -10.93 -15.78 -0.84
CA MET A 360 -11.74 -14.95 0.05
C MET A 360 -11.20 -13.53 0.02
N VAL A 361 -12.09 -12.56 -0.14
CA VAL A 361 -11.85 -11.15 0.10
C VAL A 361 -12.68 -10.79 1.31
N SER A 362 -12.01 -10.38 2.39
CA SER A 362 -12.67 -10.08 3.65
C SER A 362 -12.47 -8.61 3.98
N GLY A 363 -13.56 -7.86 4.05
CA GLY A 363 -13.58 -6.48 4.51
C GLY A 363 -13.80 -6.40 6.01
N LEU A 364 -13.08 -5.51 6.67
CA LEU A 364 -13.26 -5.15 8.07
C LEU A 364 -13.21 -3.62 8.20
N GLN A 365 -14.00 -3.05 9.09
CA GLN A 365 -13.82 -1.64 9.47
C GLN A 365 -12.52 -1.43 10.25
N GLN A 366 -12.21 -2.33 11.17
CA GLN A 366 -11.04 -2.27 12.05
C GLN A 366 -10.38 -3.64 12.21
N GLY A 367 -9.10 -3.65 12.61
CA GLY A 367 -8.32 -4.87 12.78
C GLY A 367 -8.75 -5.65 14.03
N ASN A 368 -9.69 -6.58 13.89
CA ASN A 368 -10.16 -7.39 15.02
C ASN A 368 -9.26 -8.60 15.30
N ALA A 369 -8.72 -8.74 16.52
CA ALA A 369 -7.85 -9.86 16.93
C ALA A 369 -8.45 -11.27 16.74
N GLU A 370 -9.78 -11.40 16.81
CA GLU A 370 -10.47 -12.68 16.57
C GLU A 370 -10.35 -13.12 15.10
N ILE A 371 -10.36 -12.16 14.18
CA ILE A 371 -10.23 -12.38 12.73
C ILE A 371 -8.75 -12.34 12.32
N MET A 372 -7.96 -11.52 13.01
CA MET A 372 -6.54 -11.26 12.77
C MET A 372 -5.59 -12.09 13.63
N GLY A 373 -6.12 -13.11 14.31
CA GLY A 373 -5.34 -14.04 15.12
C GLY A 373 -4.26 -14.77 14.31
N GLY A 374 -3.24 -15.28 14.99
CA GLY A 374 -2.01 -15.78 14.35
C GLY A 374 -2.22 -16.77 13.20
N GLU A 375 -3.10 -17.77 13.38
CA GLU A 375 -3.38 -18.77 12.34
C GLU A 375 -4.14 -18.18 11.15
N THR A 376 -5.13 -17.31 11.38
CA THR A 376 -5.92 -16.70 10.32
C THR A 376 -5.08 -15.70 9.52
N ARG A 377 -4.24 -14.91 10.20
CA ARG A 377 -3.35 -13.90 9.61
C ARG A 377 -2.37 -14.48 8.59
N GLU A 378 -1.88 -15.70 8.82
CA GLU A 378 -0.97 -16.40 7.88
C GLU A 378 -1.67 -16.83 6.59
N ASN A 379 -3.00 -16.99 6.60
CA ASN A 379 -3.77 -17.37 5.42
C ASN A 379 -4.11 -16.17 4.51
N TYR A 380 -4.17 -14.95 5.07
CA TYR A 380 -4.34 -13.69 4.34
C TYR A 380 -2.97 -13.09 3.97
N GLY A 381 -2.37 -13.65 2.92
CA GLY A 381 -1.07 -13.20 2.39
C GLY A 381 -1.13 -11.81 1.75
N ALA A 382 -2.27 -11.44 1.14
CA ALA A 382 -2.49 -10.12 0.60
C ALA A 382 -3.26 -9.24 1.60
N ARG A 383 -2.82 -7.98 1.74
CA ARG A 383 -3.38 -7.01 2.69
C ARG A 383 -3.50 -5.64 2.07
N LEU A 384 -4.57 -4.94 2.42
CA LEU A 384 -4.88 -3.57 2.05
C LEU A 384 -5.44 -2.85 3.29
N THR A 385 -4.90 -1.68 3.64
CA THR A 385 -5.51 -0.80 4.65
C THR A 385 -5.84 0.55 4.04
N LEU A 386 -7.07 1.02 4.19
CA LEU A 386 -7.54 2.29 3.64
C LEU A 386 -7.70 3.35 4.72
N GLY A 387 -7.24 4.55 4.41
CA GLY A 387 -7.20 5.65 5.36
C GLY A 387 -6.30 5.38 6.57
N GLN A 388 -6.41 6.26 7.56
CA GLN A 388 -5.75 6.09 8.85
C GLN A 388 -6.45 4.98 9.64
N ILE A 389 -5.68 4.13 10.31
CA ILE A 389 -6.17 3.07 11.19
C ILE A 389 -5.52 3.16 12.57
N SER A 390 -6.12 2.53 13.58
CA SER A 390 -5.56 2.49 14.94
C SER A 390 -4.19 1.83 15.00
N LYS A 391 -3.43 2.11 16.05
CA LYS A 391 -2.10 1.52 16.27
C LYS A 391 -2.19 -0.01 16.43
N GLU A 392 -3.23 -0.51 17.08
CA GLU A 392 -3.51 -1.94 17.22
C GLU A 392 -3.81 -2.57 15.85
N SER A 393 -4.69 -1.95 15.06
CA SER A 393 -5.01 -2.39 13.70
C SER A 393 -3.77 -2.39 12.81
N SER A 394 -2.95 -1.35 12.89
CA SER A 394 -1.69 -1.24 12.15
C SER A 394 -0.71 -2.34 12.56
N MET A 395 -0.57 -2.61 13.85
CA MET A 395 0.27 -3.68 14.36
C MET A 395 -0.22 -5.05 13.87
N MET A 396 -1.53 -5.31 13.85
CA MET A 396 -2.09 -6.55 13.35
C MET A 396 -1.88 -6.73 11.83
N MET A 397 -2.09 -5.67 11.05
CA MET A 397 -1.97 -5.69 9.58
C MET A 397 -0.53 -5.73 9.10
N TRP A 398 0.35 -4.95 9.73
CA TRP A 398 1.67 -4.63 9.19
C TRP A 398 2.82 -4.99 10.12
N SER A 399 2.55 -5.39 11.36
CA SER A 399 3.57 -5.62 12.40
C SER A 399 4.43 -4.37 12.68
N ASP A 400 3.83 -3.20 12.45
CA ASP A 400 4.37 -1.86 12.71
C ASP A 400 3.18 -1.01 13.16
N ALA A 401 3.21 -0.50 14.40
CA ALA A 401 2.10 0.25 14.98
C ALA A 401 1.88 1.60 14.28
N SER A 402 2.93 2.17 13.68
CA SER A 402 2.92 3.53 13.13
C SER A 402 2.52 3.61 11.66
N VAL A 403 2.77 2.57 10.86
CA VAL A 403 2.65 2.64 9.39
C VAL A 403 1.22 2.95 8.93
N GLY A 404 0.22 2.29 9.51
CA GLY A 404 -1.19 2.47 9.19
C GLY A 404 -1.76 3.77 9.76
N CYS A 405 -1.22 4.25 10.89
CA CYS A 405 -1.58 5.55 11.42
C CYS A 405 -1.05 6.69 10.54
N ALA A 406 0.15 6.53 9.96
CA ALA A 406 0.79 7.56 9.13
C ALA A 406 0.16 7.77 7.74
N VAL A 407 -0.93 7.07 7.39
CA VAL A 407 -1.59 7.26 6.08
C VAL A 407 -2.22 8.67 6.03
N PRO A 408 -2.06 9.45 4.94
CA PRO A 408 -2.74 10.74 4.83
C PRO A 408 -4.26 10.61 4.76
N PRO A 409 -5.03 11.62 5.24
CA PRO A 409 -6.50 11.64 5.17
C PRO A 409 -7.02 11.98 3.76
N VAL A 410 -6.47 11.35 2.73
CA VAL A 410 -6.94 11.47 1.34
C VAL A 410 -7.82 10.26 1.05
N LYS A 411 -9.03 10.47 0.53
CA LYS A 411 -9.95 9.35 0.20
C LYS A 411 -9.29 8.39 -0.78
N GLY A 412 -9.40 7.08 -0.51
CA GLY A 412 -8.75 6.05 -1.33
C GLY A 412 -7.23 5.94 -1.14
N ARG A 413 -6.62 6.77 -0.28
CA ARG A 413 -5.22 6.58 0.11
C ARG A 413 -5.12 5.35 1.01
N ALA A 414 -4.18 4.47 0.68
CA ALA A 414 -4.07 3.17 1.31
C ALA A 414 -2.63 2.69 1.43
N LEU A 415 -2.44 1.61 2.17
CA LEU A 415 -1.25 0.77 2.14
C LEU A 415 -1.61 -0.58 1.57
N ALA A 416 -0.79 -1.08 0.64
CA ALA A 416 -0.89 -2.43 0.13
C ALA A 416 0.47 -3.13 0.18
N PHE A 417 0.48 -4.46 0.16
CA PHE A 417 1.72 -5.18 -0.11
C PHE A 417 2.17 -4.95 -1.56
N HIS A 418 3.35 -4.35 -1.71
CA HIS A 418 4.04 -4.20 -2.99
C HIS A 418 5.52 -4.55 -2.78
N ASN A 419 6.07 -5.42 -3.62
CA ASN A 419 7.45 -5.89 -3.52
C ASN A 419 7.86 -6.39 -2.10
N GLY A 420 6.93 -7.05 -1.40
CA GLY A 420 7.19 -7.67 -0.09
C GLY A 420 7.16 -6.71 1.11
N ARG A 421 6.75 -5.45 0.92
CA ARG A 421 6.63 -4.45 2.00
C ARG A 421 5.31 -3.66 1.91
N PRO A 422 4.81 -3.12 3.03
CA PRO A 422 3.72 -2.14 2.99
C PRO A 422 4.17 -0.93 2.18
N THR A 423 3.41 -0.57 1.16
CA THR A 423 3.70 0.55 0.27
C THR A 423 2.45 1.41 0.13
N MET A 424 2.62 2.73 0.17
CA MET A 424 1.52 3.67 0.01
C MET A 424 1.02 3.65 -1.43
N ILE A 425 -0.29 3.55 -1.59
CA ILE A 425 -0.96 3.52 -2.90
C ILE A 425 -2.17 4.45 -2.90
N GLN A 426 -2.53 4.95 -4.08
CA GLN A 426 -3.85 5.52 -4.33
C GLN A 426 -4.70 4.42 -4.97
N THR A 427 -5.79 4.01 -4.30
CA THR A 427 -6.64 2.93 -4.81
C THR A 427 -7.41 3.35 -6.06
N VAL A 428 -7.80 2.35 -6.84
CA VAL A 428 -8.68 2.55 -7.99
C VAL A 428 -10.07 2.99 -7.51
N PHE A 429 -10.54 4.10 -8.05
CA PHE A 429 -11.91 4.57 -7.92
C PHE A 429 -12.82 3.81 -8.89
N ALA A 430 -13.58 2.85 -8.36
CA ALA A 430 -14.56 2.09 -9.12
C ALA A 430 -15.93 2.78 -9.12
N PRO A 431 -16.65 2.81 -10.26
CA PRO A 431 -18.01 3.33 -10.30
C PRO A 431 -18.95 2.47 -9.44
N ASN A 432 -19.93 3.11 -8.80
CA ASN A 432 -20.96 2.42 -8.03
C ASN A 432 -21.98 1.78 -8.99
N PRO A 433 -22.30 0.47 -8.87
CA PRO A 433 -23.27 -0.19 -9.72
C PRO A 433 -24.74 0.07 -9.35
N ASP A 434 -25.03 0.58 -8.16
CA ASP A 434 -26.40 0.85 -7.69
C ASP A 434 -26.98 2.11 -8.35
N PRO A 435 -28.05 2.01 -9.16
CA PRO A 435 -28.70 3.16 -9.79
C PRO A 435 -29.30 4.19 -8.82
N GLU A 436 -29.56 3.81 -7.57
CA GLU A 436 -30.13 4.69 -6.54
C GLU A 436 -29.05 5.47 -5.78
N HIS A 437 -27.78 5.09 -5.91
CA HIS A 437 -26.67 5.72 -5.20
C HIS A 437 -26.29 7.08 -5.83
N PRO A 438 -25.97 8.13 -5.04
CA PRO A 438 -25.59 9.45 -5.56
C PRO A 438 -24.39 9.45 -6.51
N ASP A 439 -23.43 8.55 -6.30
CA ASP A 439 -22.22 8.40 -7.12
C ASP A 439 -22.42 7.50 -8.37
N TYR A 440 -23.66 7.10 -8.69
CA TYR A 440 -23.95 6.29 -9.87
C TYR A 440 -23.67 7.05 -11.18
N ASP A 441 -22.94 6.42 -12.08
CA ASP A 441 -22.62 6.95 -13.40
C ASP A 441 -22.71 5.83 -14.45
N ALA A 442 -23.79 5.85 -15.23
CA ALA A 442 -24.09 4.82 -16.21
C ALA A 442 -23.02 4.70 -17.31
N ASP A 443 -22.34 5.80 -17.67
CA ASP A 443 -21.33 5.78 -18.71
C ASP A 443 -20.01 5.21 -18.19
N LYS A 444 -19.62 5.54 -16.95
CA LYS A 444 -18.49 4.86 -16.28
C LYS A 444 -18.80 3.39 -16.03
N LEU A 445 -20.03 3.04 -15.68
CA LEU A 445 -20.41 1.66 -15.41
C LEU A 445 -20.28 0.77 -16.66
N LYS A 446 -20.72 1.27 -17.83
CA LYS A 446 -20.54 0.55 -19.11
C LYS A 446 -19.08 0.19 -19.40
N GLN A 447 -18.13 1.04 -18.97
CA GLN A 447 -16.70 0.80 -19.17
C GLN A 447 -16.17 -0.38 -18.34
N VAL A 448 -16.79 -0.65 -17.20
CA VAL A 448 -16.38 -1.73 -16.28
C VAL A 448 -17.29 -2.96 -16.34
N MET A 449 -18.40 -2.88 -17.08
CA MET A 449 -19.30 -4.03 -17.26
C MET A 449 -18.59 -5.18 -17.98
N PRO A 450 -18.77 -6.44 -17.51
CA PRO A 450 -18.24 -7.60 -18.22
C PRO A 450 -18.88 -7.70 -19.62
N LYS A 451 -18.05 -8.00 -20.64
CA LYS A 451 -18.53 -8.18 -22.02
C LYS A 451 -19.31 -9.48 -22.22
N HIS A 452 -19.12 -10.45 -21.34
CA HIS A 452 -19.69 -11.79 -21.42
C HIS A 452 -20.16 -12.23 -20.02
N GLN A 453 -21.32 -12.89 -19.99
CA GLN A 453 -21.89 -13.48 -18.79
C GLN A 453 -21.77 -15.01 -18.88
N LEU A 454 -20.84 -15.58 -18.12
CA LEU A 454 -20.55 -17.01 -18.07
C LEU A 454 -21.20 -17.71 -16.88
N TYR A 455 -21.60 -16.94 -15.86
CA TYR A 455 -22.32 -17.43 -14.70
C TYR A 455 -23.56 -16.58 -14.50
N THR A 456 -24.70 -17.25 -14.36
CA THR A 456 -25.99 -16.65 -14.05
C THR A 456 -26.19 -16.55 -12.54
N MET A 457 -27.02 -15.58 -12.16
CA MET A 457 -27.34 -15.30 -10.77
C MET A 457 -28.13 -16.47 -10.17
N LYS A 458 -27.88 -16.75 -8.90
CA LYS A 458 -28.59 -17.76 -8.09
C LYS A 458 -28.93 -17.18 -6.74
N TYR A 459 -30.01 -17.65 -6.16
CA TYR A 459 -30.53 -17.15 -4.89
C TYR A 459 -30.62 -18.27 -3.86
N VAL A 460 -30.38 -17.95 -2.59
CA VAL A 460 -30.74 -18.88 -1.52
C VAL A 460 -32.23 -18.73 -1.29
N LYS A 461 -32.97 -19.84 -1.30
CA LYS A 461 -34.40 -19.83 -0.97
C LYS A 461 -34.59 -19.27 0.44
N GLU A 462 -35.32 -18.18 0.55
CA GLU A 462 -35.72 -17.64 1.86
C GLU A 462 -36.70 -18.60 2.54
N LEU A 463 -36.43 -18.90 3.81
CA LEU A 463 -37.28 -19.71 4.66
C LEU A 463 -38.01 -18.80 5.63
N GLU A 464 -39.29 -19.12 5.90
CA GLU A 464 -40.01 -18.47 6.99
C GLU A 464 -39.30 -18.76 8.33
N GLU A 465 -39.27 -17.78 9.24
CA GLU A 465 -38.60 -17.93 10.55
C GLU A 465 -39.28 -19.01 11.42
N LYS A 466 -40.58 -19.20 11.19
CA LYS A 466 -41.39 -20.21 11.88
C LYS A 466 -42.05 -21.12 10.87
N THR A 467 -42.13 -22.40 11.23
CA THR A 467 -42.83 -23.43 10.47
C THR A 467 -43.94 -24.04 11.32
N GLN A 468 -44.97 -24.58 10.66
CA GLN A 468 -46.01 -25.34 11.33
C GLN A 468 -45.54 -26.77 11.57
N VAL A 469 -45.44 -27.15 12.84
CA VAL A 469 -45.08 -28.50 13.26
C VAL A 469 -46.30 -29.17 13.87
N TYR A 470 -46.64 -30.36 13.37
CA TYR A 470 -47.73 -31.14 13.91
C TYR A 470 -47.34 -31.74 15.26
N ASN A 471 -48.09 -31.41 16.31
CA ASN A 471 -47.86 -31.92 17.66
C ASN A 471 -48.77 -33.14 17.91
N GLU A 472 -48.18 -34.34 17.87
CA GLU A 472 -48.88 -35.62 18.06
C GLU A 472 -49.59 -35.74 19.44
N LYS A 473 -49.22 -34.92 20.43
CA LYS A 473 -49.83 -34.96 21.77
C LYS A 473 -51.08 -34.09 21.88
N THR A 474 -51.11 -32.99 21.14
CA THR A 474 -52.22 -32.02 21.14
C THR A 474 -53.14 -32.20 19.94
N ASP A 475 -52.74 -32.98 18.93
CA ASP A 475 -53.45 -33.17 17.65
C ASP A 475 -53.67 -31.86 16.89
N GLU A 476 -52.77 -30.89 17.09
CA GLU A 476 -52.83 -29.54 16.52
C GLU A 476 -51.50 -29.18 15.85
N PHE A 477 -51.56 -28.27 14.88
CA PHE A 477 -50.37 -27.64 14.31
C PHE A 477 -49.96 -26.46 15.19
N GLU A 478 -48.71 -26.47 15.64
CA GLU A 478 -48.13 -25.41 16.45
C GLU A 478 -47.04 -24.69 15.64
N GLU A 479 -46.93 -23.38 15.81
CA GLU A 479 -45.79 -22.63 15.27
C GLU A 479 -44.53 -22.95 16.07
N ALA A 480 -43.50 -23.45 15.40
CA ALA A 480 -42.17 -23.63 15.95
C ALA A 480 -41.14 -22.88 15.09
N LEU A 481 -39.97 -22.59 15.65
CA LEU A 481 -38.87 -22.05 14.87
C LEU A 481 -38.44 -23.06 13.80
N THR A 482 -38.10 -22.54 12.62
CA THR A 482 -37.54 -23.36 11.54
C THR A 482 -36.26 -24.07 12.03
N PRO A 483 -36.17 -25.40 11.86
CA PRO A 483 -35.00 -26.17 12.26
C PRO A 483 -33.70 -25.60 11.69
N TRP A 484 -32.64 -25.62 12.50
CA TRP A 484 -31.32 -25.11 12.08
C TRP A 484 -30.80 -25.78 10.82
N ASP A 485 -31.00 -27.10 10.70
CA ASP A 485 -30.53 -27.88 9.55
C ASP A 485 -31.22 -27.46 8.24
N ASP A 486 -32.46 -26.96 8.30
CA ASP A 486 -33.20 -26.47 7.13
C ASP A 486 -32.52 -25.22 6.55
N TYR A 487 -32.00 -24.32 7.39
CA TYR A 487 -31.18 -23.19 6.92
C TYR A 487 -29.87 -23.64 6.28
N LEU A 488 -29.27 -24.74 6.78
CA LEU A 488 -28.04 -25.29 6.21
C LEU A 488 -28.26 -25.97 4.85
N GLU A 489 -29.45 -26.51 4.63
CA GLU A 489 -29.84 -27.24 3.42
C GLU A 489 -30.78 -26.44 2.50
N ALA A 490 -31.01 -25.16 2.82
CA ALA A 490 -31.87 -24.28 2.04
C ALA A 490 -31.55 -24.37 0.53
N PRO A 491 -32.56 -24.67 -0.32
CA PRO A 491 -32.33 -24.82 -1.76
C PRO A 491 -31.68 -23.59 -2.37
N ILE A 492 -30.78 -23.81 -3.32
CA ILE A 492 -30.31 -22.74 -4.21
C ILE A 492 -31.25 -22.72 -5.41
N LEU A 493 -31.74 -21.54 -5.76
CA LEU A 493 -32.68 -21.31 -6.86
C LEU A 493 -31.96 -20.64 -8.02
N ALA A 494 -32.34 -21.00 -9.25
CA ALA A 494 -31.97 -20.26 -10.45
C ALA A 494 -32.87 -19.02 -10.63
N GLU A 495 -32.63 -18.24 -11.70
CA GLU A 495 -33.43 -17.04 -12.03
C GLU A 495 -34.91 -17.33 -12.32
N ASP A 496 -35.27 -18.58 -12.64
CA ASP A 496 -36.64 -19.05 -12.86
C ASP A 496 -37.28 -19.66 -11.61
N ASP A 497 -36.70 -19.44 -10.43
CA ASP A 497 -37.10 -19.97 -9.11
C ASP A 497 -37.05 -21.51 -8.98
N GLU A 498 -36.49 -22.22 -9.97
CA GLU A 498 -36.32 -23.66 -9.89
C GLU A 498 -35.06 -24.04 -9.07
N PRO A 499 -35.11 -25.08 -8.22
CA PRO A 499 -33.94 -25.56 -7.50
C PRO A 499 -32.81 -26.01 -8.44
N ILE A 500 -31.60 -25.52 -8.18
CA ILE A 500 -30.40 -25.81 -8.95
C ILE A 500 -29.21 -26.14 -8.04
N ASP A 501 -28.40 -27.10 -8.44
CA ASP A 501 -27.14 -27.39 -7.76
C ASP A 501 -26.04 -26.44 -8.25
N VAL A 502 -25.20 -25.95 -7.32
CA VAL A 502 -23.99 -25.24 -7.68
C VAL A 502 -22.89 -26.24 -8.00
N GLU A 503 -22.51 -26.27 -9.27
CA GLU A 503 -21.49 -27.16 -9.77
C GLU A 503 -20.09 -26.85 -9.20
N PHE A 504 -19.43 -27.91 -8.71
CA PHE A 504 -18.08 -27.80 -8.15
C PHE A 504 -16.99 -27.83 -9.24
N ILE A 505 -17.33 -28.22 -10.48
CA ILE A 505 -16.43 -28.25 -11.64
C ILE A 505 -16.99 -27.40 -12.77
N ARG A 506 -16.16 -27.17 -13.80
CA ARG A 506 -16.63 -26.57 -15.06
C ARG A 506 -17.70 -27.45 -15.71
N THR A 507 -18.83 -26.84 -16.07
CA THR A 507 -19.97 -27.51 -16.72
C THR A 507 -19.74 -27.68 -18.23
N GLU A 508 -20.40 -28.66 -18.84
CA GLU A 508 -20.36 -28.85 -20.30
C GLU A 508 -20.98 -27.66 -21.06
N ALA A 509 -22.04 -27.06 -20.51
CA ALA A 509 -22.66 -25.86 -21.06
C ALA A 509 -21.65 -24.69 -21.14
N LEU A 510 -20.90 -24.45 -20.06
CA LEU A 510 -19.86 -23.43 -20.04
C LEU A 510 -18.73 -23.76 -21.03
N GLU A 511 -18.32 -25.03 -21.16
CA GLU A 511 -17.33 -25.42 -22.18
C GLU A 511 -17.80 -25.13 -23.61
N ILE A 512 -19.08 -25.32 -23.91
CA ILE A 512 -19.66 -25.02 -25.22
C ILE A 512 -19.69 -23.50 -25.47
N GLU A 513 -20.11 -22.73 -24.47
CA GLU A 513 -20.15 -21.27 -24.56
C GLU A 513 -18.74 -20.69 -24.80
N LEU A 514 -17.73 -21.13 -24.05
CA LEU A 514 -16.36 -20.68 -24.24
C LEU A 514 -15.81 -21.01 -25.63
N LYS A 515 -16.12 -22.19 -26.18
CA LYS A 515 -15.76 -22.53 -27.56
C LYS A 515 -16.41 -21.58 -28.57
N HIS A 516 -17.65 -21.19 -28.32
CA HIS A 516 -18.35 -20.24 -29.18
C HIS A 516 -17.71 -18.85 -29.12
N LEU A 517 -17.38 -18.37 -27.92
CA LEU A 517 -16.70 -17.08 -27.73
C LEU A 517 -15.31 -17.04 -28.37
N GLU A 518 -14.53 -18.11 -28.22
CA GLU A 518 -13.22 -18.23 -28.88
C GLU A 518 -13.33 -18.21 -30.41
N ALA A 519 -14.31 -18.93 -30.98
CA ALA A 519 -14.54 -18.92 -32.42
C ALA A 519 -14.94 -17.52 -32.92
N GLN A 520 -15.81 -16.81 -32.20
CA GLN A 520 -16.20 -15.44 -32.53
C GLN A 520 -15.03 -14.45 -32.49
N ALA A 521 -14.14 -14.56 -31.49
CA ALA A 521 -12.95 -13.71 -31.37
C ALA A 521 -11.98 -13.92 -32.55
N GLN A 522 -11.78 -15.19 -32.95
CA GLN A 522 -10.97 -15.54 -34.11
C GLN A 522 -11.56 -14.99 -35.43
N GLU A 523 -12.88 -15.04 -35.59
CA GLU A 523 -13.57 -14.48 -36.77
C GLU A 523 -13.45 -12.96 -36.88
N LYS A 524 -13.49 -12.25 -35.74
CA LYS A 524 -13.33 -10.79 -35.69
C LYS A 524 -11.88 -10.32 -35.88
N ASN A 525 -10.93 -11.27 -35.95
CA ASN A 525 -9.50 -10.97 -36.00
C ASN A 525 -9.04 -10.14 -34.79
N ASP A 526 -9.76 -10.25 -33.67
CA ASP A 526 -9.36 -9.64 -32.41
C ASP A 526 -8.08 -10.34 -31.96
N ALA A 527 -7.01 -9.58 -31.68
CA ALA A 527 -5.80 -10.16 -31.12
C ALA A 527 -6.16 -10.89 -29.82
N GLU A 528 -5.76 -12.15 -29.65
CA GLU A 528 -5.92 -12.82 -28.37
C GLU A 528 -5.25 -11.95 -27.29
N PRO A 529 -6.01 -11.46 -26.29
CA PRO A 529 -5.40 -10.65 -25.26
C PRO A 529 -4.34 -11.49 -24.55
N ASP A 530 -3.16 -10.91 -24.37
CA ASP A 530 -2.08 -11.56 -23.63
C ASP A 530 -2.46 -11.63 -22.15
N THR A 531 -3.21 -12.67 -21.78
CA THR A 531 -3.55 -12.98 -20.38
C THR A 531 -2.34 -13.47 -19.58
N LEU A 532 -1.16 -13.54 -20.21
CA LEU A 532 0.09 -14.00 -19.62
C LEU A 532 1.00 -12.86 -19.18
N THR A 533 0.69 -11.62 -19.56
CA THR A 533 1.30 -10.41 -19.01
C THR A 533 0.22 -9.52 -18.43
N MET A 534 0.56 -8.69 -17.43
CA MET A 534 -0.39 -7.65 -17.05
C MET A 534 -0.58 -6.75 -18.25
N PRO A 535 -1.84 -6.42 -18.61
CA PRO A 535 -2.06 -5.41 -19.62
C PRO A 535 -1.31 -4.14 -19.23
N VAL A 536 -0.70 -3.48 -20.21
CA VAL A 536 -0.12 -2.15 -19.99
C VAL A 536 -1.28 -1.18 -19.83
N VAL A 537 -1.79 -1.11 -18.60
CA VAL A 537 -2.89 -0.26 -18.22
C VAL A 537 -2.32 1.12 -17.93
N THR A 538 -2.55 2.06 -18.84
CA THR A 538 -2.27 3.47 -18.58
C THR A 538 -3.42 3.99 -17.71
N PRO A 539 -3.15 4.38 -16.46
CA PRO A 539 -4.19 4.90 -15.60
C PRO A 539 -4.67 6.26 -16.09
N GLU A 540 -5.95 6.53 -15.89
CA GLU A 540 -6.46 7.90 -15.91
C GLU A 540 -6.31 8.45 -14.49
N VAL A 541 -5.57 9.55 -14.36
CA VAL A 541 -5.25 10.15 -13.07
C VAL A 541 -5.73 11.59 -13.02
N VAL A 542 -6.37 11.95 -11.90
CA VAL A 542 -6.67 13.34 -11.58
C VAL A 542 -5.75 13.78 -10.46
N MET A 543 -5.02 14.87 -10.73
CA MET A 543 -4.29 15.65 -9.74
C MET A 543 -5.20 16.82 -9.36
N GLU A 544 -5.94 16.72 -8.25
CA GLU A 544 -6.58 17.93 -7.71
C GLU A 544 -5.50 18.90 -7.21
N PRO A 545 -5.67 20.22 -7.40
CA PRO A 545 -4.64 21.19 -7.06
C PRO A 545 -4.36 21.19 -5.55
N ASP A 546 -3.11 20.81 -5.25
CA ASP A 546 -2.30 21.16 -4.08
C ASP A 546 -3.05 21.38 -2.76
N VAL A 547 -3.44 20.27 -2.12
CA VAL A 547 -3.76 20.28 -0.68
C VAL A 547 -2.50 20.44 0.18
N SER A 548 -1.29 20.39 -0.42
CA SER A 548 -0.01 20.40 0.29
C SER A 548 0.51 21.81 0.66
N HIS A 549 -0.16 22.87 0.19
CA HIS A 549 0.12 24.26 0.61
C HIS A 549 -1.03 24.97 1.33
N GLN A 550 -2.13 24.26 1.62
CA GLN A 550 -2.99 24.70 2.71
C GLN A 550 -2.27 24.32 4.00
N ASN A 551 -1.71 25.33 4.68
CA ASN A 551 -1.47 25.30 6.11
C ASN A 551 -2.64 24.50 6.72
N PRO A 552 -2.44 23.33 7.36
CA PRO A 552 -3.54 22.50 7.83
C PRO A 552 -4.19 23.23 9.01
N GLY A 553 -4.98 24.26 8.71
CA GLY A 553 -5.80 25.03 9.64
C GLY A 553 -7.05 24.27 10.06
N GLY A 554 -7.04 22.95 9.87
CA GLY A 554 -7.99 21.96 10.34
C GLY A 554 -7.21 20.65 10.54
N ASN A 555 -7.56 19.87 11.56
CA ASN A 555 -6.85 18.66 11.94
C ASN A 555 -6.59 17.74 10.75
N ALA A 556 -5.34 17.71 10.25
CA ALA A 556 -4.88 16.79 9.19
C ALA A 556 -4.81 15.32 9.65
N PHE A 557 -5.24 15.06 10.88
CA PHE A 557 -5.25 13.76 11.52
C PHE A 557 -6.66 13.48 12.01
N ASP A 558 -7.10 12.26 11.78
CA ASP A 558 -8.41 11.79 12.20
C ASP A 558 -8.60 11.97 13.71
N GLU A 559 -9.53 12.85 14.09
CA GLU A 559 -9.83 13.14 15.48
C GLU A 559 -10.39 11.92 16.21
N THR A 560 -10.83 10.87 15.52
CA THR A 560 -11.21 9.59 16.16
C THR A 560 -9.98 8.82 16.62
N ILE A 561 -8.87 8.86 15.88
CA ILE A 561 -7.63 8.11 16.16
C ILE A 561 -6.76 8.83 17.20
N TRP A 562 -6.65 10.16 17.15
CA TRP A 562 -5.83 10.91 18.11
C TRP A 562 -6.61 11.86 19.00
N GLU A 563 -6.14 11.97 20.24
CA GLU A 563 -6.63 12.91 21.24
C GLU A 563 -6.39 14.37 20.86
N GLU A 564 -7.06 15.28 21.58
CA GLU A 564 -6.75 16.70 21.50
C GLU A 564 -5.30 16.98 21.91
N GLU A 565 -4.77 18.08 21.40
CA GLU A 565 -3.42 18.53 21.67
C GLU A 565 -3.22 18.82 23.16
N HIS A 566 -2.12 18.31 23.71
CA HIS A 566 -1.66 18.63 25.06
C HIS A 566 -0.14 18.73 25.13
N HIS A 567 0.36 19.47 26.12
CA HIS A 567 1.78 19.58 26.39
C HIS A 567 2.28 18.37 27.20
N GLY A 568 3.36 17.75 26.74
CA GLY A 568 4.02 16.65 27.43
C GLY A 568 5.55 16.69 27.29
N VAL A 569 6.20 15.60 27.67
CA VAL A 569 7.67 15.44 27.63
C VAL A 569 8.06 14.25 26.76
N ALA A 570 9.26 14.29 26.17
CA ALA A 570 9.76 13.25 25.27
C ALA A 570 9.71 11.83 25.86
N GLU A 571 9.96 11.66 27.17
CA GLU A 571 9.91 10.34 27.82
C GLU A 571 8.50 9.72 27.91
N ALA A 572 7.45 10.52 27.73
CA ALA A 572 6.07 10.06 27.76
C ALA A 572 5.55 9.56 26.39
N LEU A 573 6.31 9.76 25.32
CA LEU A 573 5.93 9.38 23.96
C LEU A 573 5.84 7.86 23.80
N GLN A 574 4.78 7.42 23.16
CA GLN A 574 4.56 6.03 22.77
C GLN A 574 4.58 5.90 21.24
N GLU A 575 4.74 4.66 20.75
CA GLU A 575 4.59 4.40 19.33
C GLU A 575 3.18 4.78 18.86
N SER A 576 3.10 5.42 17.70
CA SER A 576 1.90 5.95 17.04
C SER A 576 1.34 7.27 17.59
N ASP A 577 1.89 7.81 18.67
CA ASP A 577 1.57 9.17 19.11
C ASP A 577 1.96 10.19 18.03
N LEU A 578 1.29 11.34 18.01
CA LEU A 578 1.72 12.48 17.20
C LEU A 578 2.56 13.43 18.05
N VAL A 579 3.62 13.95 17.43
CA VAL A 579 4.45 14.99 18.01
C VAL A 579 4.74 16.05 16.97
N GLU A 580 4.73 17.31 17.39
CA GLU A 580 5.10 18.43 16.53
C GLU A 580 6.63 18.59 16.52
N ILE A 581 7.22 18.52 15.33
CA ILE A 581 8.66 18.74 15.08
C ILE A 581 8.77 19.81 13.99
N ASP A 582 9.46 20.91 14.30
CA ASP A 582 9.69 22.02 13.36
C ASP A 582 8.41 22.58 12.70
N GLY A 583 7.28 22.54 13.41
CA GLY A 583 5.97 23.01 12.94
C GLY A 583 5.16 21.98 12.14
N GLU A 584 5.67 20.74 12.01
CA GLU A 584 4.97 19.64 11.36
C GLU A 584 4.65 18.51 12.34
N TRP A 585 3.45 17.96 12.22
CA TRP A 585 3.03 16.80 12.99
C TRP A 585 3.56 15.50 12.36
N VAL A 586 4.24 14.69 13.16
CA VAL A 586 4.79 13.39 12.74
C VAL A 586 4.34 12.28 13.68
N VAL A 587 4.21 11.06 13.14
CA VAL A 587 3.82 9.86 13.87
C VAL A 587 5.06 9.21 14.49
N VAL A 588 5.07 9.02 15.80
CA VAL A 588 6.19 8.36 16.49
C VAL A 588 6.28 6.88 16.09
N THR A 589 7.46 6.43 15.67
CA THR A 589 7.70 5.02 15.31
C THR A 589 8.43 4.26 16.40
N SER A 590 9.23 4.95 17.22
CA SER A 590 10.01 4.34 18.30
C SER A 590 10.65 5.40 19.19
N LEU A 591 10.86 5.12 20.46
CA LEU A 591 11.70 5.94 21.34
C LEU A 591 12.83 5.06 21.91
N LEU A 592 14.06 5.27 21.44
CA LEU A 592 15.22 4.46 21.81
C LEU A 592 16.15 5.25 22.71
N LYS A 593 16.54 4.70 23.87
CA LYS A 593 17.60 5.33 24.69
C LYS A 593 18.90 5.36 23.88
N ASN A 594 19.52 6.54 23.76
CA ASN A 594 20.74 6.73 22.97
C ASN A 594 21.84 5.78 23.47
N PRO A 595 22.27 4.79 22.67
CA PRO A 595 23.27 3.81 23.11
C PRO A 595 24.71 4.37 23.11
N PHE A 596 24.93 5.61 22.63
CA PHE A 596 26.24 6.25 22.49
C PHE A 596 26.43 7.50 23.38
N GLY A 597 25.40 7.95 24.10
CA GLY A 597 25.44 9.17 24.91
C GLY A 597 25.56 8.89 26.41
N SER A 598 26.36 9.68 27.12
CA SER A 598 26.49 9.64 28.59
C SER A 598 25.38 10.43 29.33
N GLY A 599 24.48 11.10 28.60
CA GLY A 599 23.53 12.10 29.14
C GLY A 599 22.07 11.65 29.28
N GLY A 600 21.73 10.39 29.01
CA GLY A 600 20.34 9.90 29.12
C GLY A 600 19.39 10.38 28.02
N GLU A 601 19.91 10.97 26.93
CA GLU A 601 19.14 11.39 25.76
C GLU A 601 18.45 10.20 25.06
N SER A 602 17.30 10.45 24.45
CA SER A 602 16.54 9.48 23.68
C SER A 602 16.55 9.86 22.20
N ILE A 603 16.61 8.86 21.33
CA ILE A 603 16.43 8.99 19.89
C ILE A 603 14.97 8.68 19.60
N LEU A 604 14.23 9.70 19.21
CA LEU A 604 12.88 9.59 18.69
C LEU A 604 12.97 9.18 17.23
N GLY A 605 12.53 7.97 16.89
CA GLY A 605 12.16 7.62 15.52
C GLY A 605 10.74 8.08 15.24
N TYR A 606 10.51 8.69 14.08
CA TYR A 606 9.20 9.14 13.65
C TYR A 606 8.96 8.83 12.17
N ARG A 607 7.72 8.97 11.73
CA ARG A 607 7.29 8.88 10.35
C ARG A 607 6.39 10.06 10.00
N THR A 608 6.65 10.74 8.88
CA THR A 608 5.76 11.80 8.39
C THR A 608 4.46 11.21 7.84
N ILE A 609 3.45 12.05 7.59
CA ILE A 609 2.21 11.60 6.91
C ILE A 609 2.47 11.04 5.51
N TYR A 610 3.59 11.40 4.88
CA TYR A 610 3.94 10.84 3.58
C TYR A 610 4.63 9.46 3.72
N GLY A 611 4.88 8.99 4.94
CA GLY A 611 5.54 7.73 5.21
C GLY A 611 7.07 7.83 5.33
N GLU A 612 7.64 9.04 5.44
CA GLU A 612 9.09 9.24 5.56
C GLU A 612 9.55 8.99 6.97
N SER A 613 10.45 8.02 7.17
CA SER A 613 11.03 7.80 8.49
C SER A 613 12.11 8.84 8.77
N GLY A 614 12.01 9.43 9.97
CA GLY A 614 12.92 10.42 10.53
C GLY A 614 13.44 9.96 11.89
N SER A 615 14.44 10.66 12.42
CA SER A 615 14.95 10.42 13.76
C SER A 615 15.51 11.71 14.35
N LEU A 616 15.17 12.00 15.60
CA LEU A 616 15.60 13.20 16.31
C LEU A 616 16.18 12.80 17.68
N THR A 617 17.34 13.34 18.04
CA THR A 617 17.88 13.19 19.40
C THR A 617 17.22 14.23 20.30
N MET A 618 16.69 13.80 21.43
CA MET A 618 15.91 14.63 22.34
C MET A 618 16.37 14.44 23.79
N SER A 619 16.28 15.51 24.56
CA SER A 619 16.44 15.42 26.02
C SER A 619 15.16 14.82 26.64
N PRO A 620 15.25 13.97 27.68
CA PRO A 620 14.06 13.31 28.27
C PRO A 620 12.96 14.28 28.71
N ASN A 621 13.35 15.44 29.25
CA ASN A 621 12.46 16.48 29.74
C ASN A 621 12.19 17.59 28.71
N GLN A 622 12.50 17.36 27.43
CA GLN A 622 12.20 18.33 26.38
C GLN A 622 10.67 18.48 26.27
N PRO A 623 10.13 19.70 26.39
CA PRO A 623 8.69 19.94 26.27
C PRO A 623 8.25 19.86 24.81
N LEU A 624 7.12 19.22 24.56
CA LEU A 624 6.59 18.94 23.22
C LEU A 624 5.06 19.06 23.18
N ASN A 625 4.54 19.41 22.00
CA ASN A 625 3.12 19.29 21.69
C ASN A 625 2.85 17.86 21.22
N ILE A 626 1.92 17.19 21.88
CA ILE A 626 1.66 15.76 21.69
C ILE A 626 0.16 15.55 21.49
N ARG A 627 -0.20 14.57 20.65
CA ARG A 627 -1.53 13.96 20.64
C ARG A 627 -1.38 12.46 20.82
N ARG A 628 -2.05 11.91 21.83
CA ARG A 628 -1.99 10.48 22.11
C ARG A 628 -2.82 9.72 21.10
N ALA A 629 -2.29 8.59 20.62
CA ALA A 629 -3.09 7.63 19.86
C ALA A 629 -4.04 6.91 20.82
N ARG A 630 -5.34 7.06 20.59
CA ARG A 630 -6.39 6.37 21.34
C ARG A 630 -6.24 4.86 21.20
N SER A 631 -6.68 4.16 22.24
CA SER A 631 -6.87 2.72 22.19
C SER A 631 -8.07 2.35 21.31
N GLU A 632 -8.09 1.11 20.85
CA GLU A 632 -9.20 0.57 20.06
C GLU A 632 -10.55 0.68 20.80
N GLU A 633 -10.58 0.40 22.11
CA GLU A 633 -11.79 0.52 22.95
C GLU A 633 -12.34 1.96 22.97
N GLU A 634 -11.46 2.96 23.01
CA GLU A 634 -11.85 4.37 22.98
C GLU A 634 -12.37 4.81 21.61
N ILE A 635 -11.78 4.28 20.52
CA ILE A 635 -12.25 4.53 19.14
C ILE A 635 -13.63 3.91 18.92
N GLU A 636 -13.83 2.67 19.35
CA GLU A 636 -15.12 1.98 19.24
C GLU A 636 -16.22 2.66 20.06
N ALA A 637 -15.89 3.15 21.26
CA ALA A 637 -16.85 3.87 22.09
C ALA A 637 -17.31 5.15 21.39
N ARG A 638 -16.37 5.89 20.78
CA ARG A 638 -16.68 7.14 20.09
C ARG A 638 -17.44 6.94 18.77
N THR A 639 -17.08 5.92 18.00
CA THR A 639 -17.78 5.59 16.75
C THR A 639 -19.25 5.24 17.03
N ARG A 640 -19.52 4.52 18.12
CA ARG A 640 -20.89 4.21 18.58
C ARG A 640 -21.70 5.41 19.09
N GLU A 641 -21.05 6.51 19.46
CA GLU A 641 -21.74 7.74 19.85
C GLU A 641 -22.08 8.63 18.65
N GLU A 642 -21.40 8.43 17.52
CA GLU A 642 -21.58 9.17 16.27
C GLU A 642 -22.58 8.51 15.30
N GLU A 643 -22.74 7.18 15.37
CA GLU A 643 -23.81 6.39 14.71
C GLU A 643 -25.14 6.43 15.49
#